data_AF-A0A933HCY2-F1
#
_entry.id   AF-A0A933HCY2-F1
#
_cell.length_a   1.000
_cell.length_b   1.000
_cell.length_c   1.000
_cell.angle_alpha   90.00
_cell.angle_beta   90.00
_cell.angle_gamma   90.00
#
_symmetry.space_group_name_H-M   'P 1'
#
loop_
_entity.id
_entity.type
_entity.pdbx_description
1 polymer ?
#
loop_
_entity_poly.entity_id
_entity_poly.type
_entity_poly.pdbx_seq_one_letter_code
_entity_poly.pdbx_strand_id
1 'polypeptide(L)'
;MDPEGVLGAKCSACGTVVKERREDPYDNKLFGVNLNAFQLKDVILAETGDKTGWGRATAAASLAAGWFIGRATRRPLVKPAFKGRLLKYSRTSLPKAPEIDKKLLNGVTSSLRGHGFIPVMDRVVDSLIPRRFERLFANKERKLYALALFEPPSERAEIMVIAPMGETGEKFAIASNHSPWILADPMGEAQFFPGAPVEELLAAADYKTAGQDRSLMKFSMKDFVARMADIHERRFDLAVKNKILLKIREMKKDEALIVPSAPVCENHKDTPAVAVCAACAKAVCLSCHNRFDGRVYCPECLPKEAKAGETPSLDSPAEGLMPAGLALRGSIKVFEFLMFAALLTVLFPWEAYPASKIVYSTMASVLFIGYFYYPVTKWGATPIQRLCGVAVVDSESGEPPKPASSLARTGYLLLSLVALFPFIGYLAAFKDPLRRGVHDRLAGTLVVTLNGGQKEKIGAASLIVMAGMLSLAGYQLKGEALRVAATALGGVTAPGYVSLPAKWRVKADSVATLNGPNMAAVLIGGELTAFDVATGKPLWISAAQGVERILADPGSSLYFVIGKKDGSGFIGAVSWKNGSLAWTAKLPGYPATAWAFTPNGLAVAGGDQVTAFDKAGKKMWSVPADGRITAITTARDTLIISVTGHGSRVISQRDGAPLSRAAGLKPVAPGAEGAYLFSGRFNSMTLIPSTGAAVWKYEEPLSFATEETYGGNTLFARQAAVDKTTGAMAFKYPEGCVCAGMIGKMPALTCPAERKLMVVDNARGRTLGEFYGIPRLDRVKLLWEDQEGYHLAATSSVQGDWVKTRLITLDHPFTRIKVAEIADFDGEPVIFYNEDRGALFISDGRGAGAYEAPKNR
;
A
#
# COMPACT_ATOMS: atom_id res chain seq x y z
N MET A 1 39.70 1.18 9.50
CA MET A 1 40.46 1.65 10.69
C MET A 1 41.55 0.64 10.93
N ASP A 2 42.77 1.11 11.13
CA ASP A 2 43.89 0.33 11.67
C ASP A 2 43.60 0.07 13.16
N PRO A 3 43.83 -1.13 13.74
CA PRO A 3 43.43 -1.44 15.11
C PRO A 3 44.21 -0.69 16.20
N GLU A 4 45.29 0.03 15.85
CA GLU A 4 46.12 0.75 16.81
C GLU A 4 46.01 2.28 16.60
N GLY A 5 45.19 2.90 17.45
CA GLY A 5 44.81 4.31 17.34
C GLY A 5 45.89 5.28 17.81
N VAL A 6 46.28 6.21 16.94
CA VAL A 6 47.03 7.41 17.31
C VAL A 6 46.09 8.61 17.26
N LEU A 7 45.86 9.24 18.41
CA LEU A 7 45.30 10.61 18.52
C LEU A 7 46.12 11.53 17.61
N GLY A 8 45.48 12.15 16.60
CA GLY A 8 46.18 12.98 15.61
C GLY A 8 45.86 12.69 14.14
N ALA A 9 45.14 11.61 13.81
CA ALA A 9 44.80 11.30 12.43
C ALA A 9 43.87 12.35 11.79
N LYS A 10 44.26 12.87 10.62
CA LYS A 10 43.47 13.82 9.81
C LYS A 10 42.47 13.08 8.93
N CYS A 11 41.24 13.56 8.87
CA CYS A 11 40.25 13.09 7.88
C CYS A 11 40.78 13.35 6.46
N SER A 12 40.89 12.32 5.62
CA SER A 12 41.40 12.47 4.24
C SER A 12 40.51 13.30 3.31
N ALA A 13 39.23 13.50 3.66
CA ALA A 13 38.29 14.31 2.88
C ALA A 13 38.17 15.77 3.33
N CYS A 14 38.45 16.08 4.61
CA CYS A 14 38.27 17.44 5.16
C CYS A 14 39.42 17.94 6.05
N GLY A 15 40.52 17.18 6.17
CA GLY A 15 41.74 17.56 6.90
C GLY A 15 41.63 17.67 8.42
N THR A 16 40.44 17.46 9.00
CA THR A 16 40.21 17.67 10.44
C THR A 16 40.91 16.59 11.27
N VAL A 17 41.76 17.01 12.22
CA VAL A 17 42.37 16.16 13.24
C VAL A 17 41.30 15.79 14.27
N VAL A 18 41.10 14.51 14.54
CA VAL A 18 40.22 14.05 15.63
C VAL A 18 40.93 14.36 16.95
N LYS A 19 40.59 15.49 17.57
CA LYS A 19 41.33 16.03 18.72
C LYS A 19 40.92 15.47 20.08
N GLU A 20 39.70 14.96 20.22
CA GLU A 20 39.22 14.41 21.51
C GLU A 20 38.29 13.22 21.30
N ARG A 21 38.47 12.21 22.17
CA ARG A 21 37.48 11.17 22.40
C ARG A 21 36.37 11.83 23.21
N ARG A 22 35.22 12.17 22.61
CA ARG A 22 34.03 12.47 23.41
C ARG A 22 33.72 11.21 24.21
N GLU A 23 33.96 11.25 25.52
CA GLU A 23 33.42 10.24 26.42
C GLU A 23 31.90 10.22 26.25
N ASP A 24 31.36 9.01 26.22
CA ASP A 24 29.93 8.77 26.08
C ASP A 24 29.18 9.53 27.19
N PRO A 25 28.27 10.48 26.88
CA PRO A 25 27.52 11.23 27.88
C PRO A 25 26.63 10.33 28.77
N TYR A 26 26.47 9.05 28.42
CA TYR A 26 25.59 8.10 29.11
C TYR A 26 26.29 7.04 29.96
N ASP A 27 27.63 7.09 30.09
CA ASP A 27 28.43 6.36 31.09
C ASP A 27 27.95 4.90 31.32
N ASN A 28 28.14 4.00 30.33
CA ASN A 28 27.89 2.55 30.41
C ASN A 28 26.51 2.11 30.97
N LYS A 29 25.47 2.96 30.94
CA LYS A 29 24.15 2.60 31.47
C LYS A 29 23.46 1.63 30.52
N LEU A 30 23.10 0.45 31.04
CA LEU A 30 22.31 -0.55 30.31
C LEU A 30 20.81 -0.19 30.36
N PHE A 31 20.14 -0.26 29.21
CA PHE A 31 18.71 -0.01 29.06
C PHE A 31 18.01 -1.25 28.48
N GLY A 32 16.82 -1.56 28.99
CA GLY A 32 15.93 -2.59 28.47
C GLY A 32 14.80 -1.98 27.64
N VAL A 33 14.29 -2.72 26.66
CA VAL A 33 13.11 -2.32 25.89
C VAL A 33 11.86 -2.67 26.68
N ASN A 34 10.99 -1.69 26.94
CA ASN A 34 9.69 -1.92 27.54
C ASN A 34 8.72 -2.44 26.49
N LEU A 35 8.56 -3.76 26.40
CA LEU A 35 7.63 -4.37 25.44
C LEU A 35 6.17 -3.97 25.69
N ASN A 36 5.81 -3.51 26.89
CA ASN A 36 4.45 -3.02 27.19
C ASN A 36 4.18 -1.63 26.60
N ALA A 37 5.22 -0.88 26.23
CA ALA A 37 5.07 0.41 25.56
C ALA A 37 4.78 0.26 24.05
N PHE A 38 4.99 -0.93 23.48
CA PHE A 38 4.67 -1.22 22.10
C PHE A 38 3.30 -1.88 22.02
N GLN A 39 2.35 -1.26 21.31
CA GLN A 39 1.16 -2.02 20.91
C GLN A 39 1.60 -3.04 19.85
N LEU A 40 1.18 -4.30 19.99
CA LEU A 40 1.52 -5.38 19.06
C LEU A 40 1.26 -4.98 17.58
N LYS A 41 0.24 -4.14 17.35
CA LYS A 41 -0.09 -3.58 16.04
C LYS A 41 1.05 -2.76 15.42
N ASP A 42 1.85 -2.05 16.22
CA ASP A 42 2.91 -1.14 15.77
C ASP A 42 4.20 -1.91 15.47
N VAL A 43 4.51 -2.94 16.26
CA VAL A 43 5.61 -3.89 15.98
C VAL A 43 5.34 -4.64 14.68
N ILE A 44 4.09 -5.08 14.47
CA ILE A 44 3.71 -5.76 13.24
C ILE A 44 3.70 -4.79 12.05
N LEU A 45 3.22 -3.54 12.22
CA LEU A 45 3.27 -2.53 11.16
C LEU A 45 4.71 -2.24 10.72
N ALA A 46 5.65 -2.21 11.68
CA ALA A 46 7.06 -1.94 11.44
C ALA A 46 7.75 -3.08 10.68
N GLU A 47 7.48 -4.34 11.04
CA GLU A 47 8.06 -5.51 10.39
C GLU A 47 7.45 -5.83 9.03
N THR A 48 6.15 -5.59 8.86
CA THR A 48 5.45 -6.01 7.62
C THR A 48 5.27 -4.88 6.62
N GLY A 49 5.38 -3.61 7.04
CA GLY A 49 5.01 -2.44 6.23
C GLY A 49 3.53 -2.39 5.83
N ASP A 50 2.71 -3.37 6.25
CA ASP A 50 1.36 -3.61 5.75
C ASP A 50 0.32 -3.14 6.76
N LYS A 51 -0.56 -2.23 6.34
CA LYS A 51 -1.63 -1.65 7.18
C LYS A 51 -2.86 -2.55 7.29
N THR A 52 -2.91 -3.67 6.57
CA THR A 52 -4.09 -4.56 6.55
C THR A 52 -4.13 -5.54 7.73
N GLY A 53 -5.34 -5.95 8.13
CA GLY A 53 -5.55 -6.85 9.28
C GLY A 53 -4.94 -8.25 9.14
N TRP A 54 -4.60 -8.70 7.92
CA TRP A 54 -4.04 -10.04 7.68
C TRP A 54 -2.51 -10.11 7.81
N GLY A 55 -1.77 -9.07 7.43
CA GLY A 55 -0.35 -8.94 7.79
C GLY A 55 -0.15 -8.96 9.33
N ARG A 56 -1.15 -8.43 10.05
CA ARG A 56 -1.26 -8.55 11.51
C ARG A 56 -1.44 -9.99 12.00
N ALA A 57 -2.29 -10.77 11.35
CA ALA A 57 -2.55 -12.15 11.74
C ALA A 57 -1.35 -13.08 11.45
N THR A 58 -0.69 -12.95 10.29
CA THR A 58 0.46 -13.79 9.92
C THR A 58 1.69 -13.49 10.77
N ALA A 59 2.01 -12.22 11.01
CA ALA A 59 3.11 -11.87 11.92
C ALA A 59 2.80 -12.25 13.37
N ALA A 60 1.55 -12.09 13.84
CA ALA A 60 1.13 -12.58 15.15
C ALA A 60 1.25 -14.11 15.26
N ALA A 61 0.92 -14.86 14.22
CA ALA A 61 1.09 -16.31 14.18
C ALA A 61 2.57 -16.72 14.22
N SER A 62 3.45 -16.04 13.46
CA SER A 62 4.90 -16.27 13.49
C SER A 62 5.53 -15.92 14.84
N LEU A 63 5.09 -14.82 15.47
CA LEU A 63 5.51 -14.42 16.82
C LEU A 63 4.99 -15.38 17.89
N ALA A 64 3.75 -15.86 17.77
CA ALA A 64 3.18 -16.88 18.65
C ALA A 64 3.89 -18.25 18.49
N ALA A 65 4.23 -18.64 17.27
CA ALA A 65 5.00 -19.85 16.98
C ALA A 65 6.42 -19.75 17.57
N GLY A 66 7.09 -18.62 17.37
CA GLY A 66 8.34 -18.31 18.06
C GLY A 66 8.18 -18.40 19.57
N TRP A 67 7.07 -17.88 20.12
CA TRP A 67 6.79 -17.83 21.56
C TRP A 67 6.67 -19.23 22.16
N PHE A 68 5.92 -20.10 21.49
CA PHE A 68 5.79 -21.51 21.86
C PHE A 68 7.11 -22.28 21.73
N ILE A 69 7.91 -22.03 20.68
CA ILE A 69 9.23 -22.67 20.48
C ILE A 69 10.21 -22.26 21.59
N GLY A 70 10.28 -20.98 21.95
CA GLY A 70 11.14 -20.51 23.05
C GLY A 70 10.72 -21.09 24.40
N ARG A 71 9.42 -21.22 24.64
CA ARG A 71 8.88 -21.86 25.85
C ARG A 71 9.21 -23.36 25.89
N ALA A 72 9.08 -24.07 24.77
CA ALA A 72 9.38 -25.49 24.66
C ALA A 72 10.89 -25.79 24.77
N THR A 73 11.75 -24.89 24.29
CA THR A 73 13.21 -25.05 24.30
C THR A 73 13.90 -24.41 25.51
N ARG A 74 13.14 -23.74 26.40
CA ARG A 74 13.65 -22.90 27.52
C ARG A 74 14.71 -21.87 27.09
N ARG A 75 14.73 -21.50 25.81
CA ARG A 75 15.57 -20.42 25.28
C ARG A 75 14.71 -19.17 25.20
N PRO A 76 15.17 -18.00 25.69
CA PRO A 76 14.46 -16.76 25.42
C PRO A 76 14.42 -16.55 23.90
N LEU A 77 13.21 -16.30 23.35
CA LEU A 77 12.96 -16.16 21.90
C LEU A 77 13.95 -15.23 21.20
N VAL A 78 14.31 -14.20 21.94
CA VAL A 78 15.26 -13.17 21.58
C VAL A 78 16.03 -13.00 22.88
N LYS A 79 17.35 -13.22 22.89
CA LYS A 79 18.15 -12.47 23.88
C LYS A 79 17.93 -11.02 23.45
N PRO A 80 17.21 -10.15 24.19
CA PRO A 80 17.33 -8.74 23.92
C PRO A 80 18.71 -8.38 24.42
N ALA A 81 19.70 -8.58 23.56
CA ALA A 81 21.06 -8.15 23.80
C ALA A 81 21.10 -6.64 23.53
N PHE A 82 20.41 -5.85 24.36
CA PHE A 82 21.00 -4.62 24.84
C PHE A 82 22.00 -4.96 25.95
N LYS A 83 22.91 -5.92 25.70
CA LYS A 83 24.26 -5.74 26.25
C LYS A 83 24.72 -4.47 25.57
N GLY A 84 24.97 -3.40 26.32
CA GLY A 84 25.36 -2.07 25.85
C GLY A 84 26.55 -2.08 24.90
N ARG A 85 26.34 -2.59 23.70
CA ARG A 85 27.13 -2.34 22.52
C ARG A 85 26.27 -1.35 21.76
N LEU A 86 26.50 -0.07 22.07
CA LEU A 86 26.23 1.04 21.16
C LEU A 86 26.53 0.60 19.73
N LEU A 87 25.79 1.13 18.76
CA LEU A 87 26.06 1.02 17.32
C LEU A 87 27.57 1.06 17.10
N LYS A 88 28.19 -0.10 16.84
CA LYS A 88 29.63 -0.15 16.60
C LYS A 88 29.85 0.31 15.17
N TYR A 89 30.22 1.57 15.03
CA TYR A 89 30.61 2.11 13.74
C TYR A 89 32.01 1.64 13.40
N SER A 90 32.10 0.60 12.58
CA SER A 90 33.36 0.22 11.95
C SER A 90 33.51 0.97 10.63
N ARG A 91 34.63 1.68 10.45
CA ARG A 91 35.03 2.22 9.15
C ARG A 91 35.64 1.08 8.34
N THR A 92 34.78 0.31 7.69
CA THR A 92 35.12 -0.69 6.68
C THR A 92 34.71 -0.15 5.32
N SER A 93 35.55 -0.34 4.30
CA SER A 93 35.16 -0.07 2.91
C SER A 93 34.15 -1.12 2.47
N LEU A 94 32.91 -0.73 2.12
CA LEU A 94 31.85 -1.68 1.74
C LEU A 94 32.27 -2.66 0.62
N PRO A 95 33.05 -2.27 -0.40
CA PRO A 95 33.56 -3.21 -1.42
C PRO A 95 34.41 -4.36 -0.86
N LYS A 96 34.96 -4.20 0.35
CA LYS A 96 35.75 -5.22 1.06
C LYS A 96 34.91 -6.03 2.05
N ALA A 97 33.65 -5.68 2.30
CA ALA A 97 32.78 -6.46 3.17
C ALA A 97 32.33 -7.74 2.42
N PRO A 98 32.59 -8.95 2.95
CA PRO A 98 32.25 -10.18 2.25
C PRO A 98 30.73 -10.46 2.21
N GLU A 99 29.97 -9.84 3.11
CA GLU A 99 28.54 -10.08 3.32
C GLU A 99 27.63 -9.22 2.41
N ILE A 100 28.17 -8.20 1.72
CA ILE A 100 27.37 -7.28 0.89
C ILE A 100 27.27 -7.79 -0.56
N ASP A 101 26.08 -7.68 -1.16
CA ASP A 101 25.93 -7.88 -2.60
C ASP A 101 26.64 -6.76 -3.36
N LYS A 102 27.77 -7.11 -3.98
CA LYS A 102 28.61 -6.19 -4.75
C LYS A 102 27.89 -5.63 -5.98
N LYS A 103 26.99 -6.40 -6.61
CA LYS A 103 26.22 -5.97 -7.78
C LYS A 103 25.24 -4.88 -7.38
N LEU A 104 24.49 -5.10 -6.29
CA LEU A 104 23.58 -4.11 -5.72
C LEU A 104 24.32 -2.85 -5.27
N LEU A 105 25.43 -3.00 -4.54
CA LEU A 105 26.29 -1.88 -4.10
C LEU A 105 26.75 -1.03 -5.29
N ASN A 106 27.23 -1.68 -6.35
CA ASN A 106 27.71 -0.99 -7.56
C ASN A 106 26.56 -0.32 -8.32
N GLY A 107 25.40 -0.97 -8.45
CA GLY A 107 24.24 -0.40 -9.12
C GLY A 107 23.74 0.88 -8.44
N VAL A 108 23.55 0.85 -7.12
CA VAL A 108 23.12 2.02 -6.33
C VAL A 108 24.18 3.13 -6.37
N THR A 109 25.46 2.77 -6.22
CA THR A 109 26.56 3.75 -6.29
C THR A 109 26.62 4.43 -7.65
N SER A 110 26.47 3.68 -8.75
CA SER A 110 26.48 4.23 -10.11
C SER A 110 25.26 5.10 -10.39
N SER A 111 24.06 4.67 -9.94
CA SER A 111 22.84 5.47 -10.06
C SER A 111 22.98 6.82 -9.35
N LEU A 112 23.42 6.83 -8.08
CA LEU A 112 23.63 8.08 -7.34
C LEU A 112 24.73 8.95 -7.97
N ARG A 113 25.82 8.36 -8.48
CA ARG A 113 26.86 9.11 -9.23
C ARG A 113 26.33 9.78 -10.49
N GLY A 114 25.42 9.14 -11.21
CA GLY A 114 24.73 9.73 -12.37
C GLY A 114 23.97 11.03 -12.03
N HIS A 115 23.63 11.21 -10.75
CA HIS A 115 22.98 12.40 -10.20
C HIS A 115 23.92 13.34 -9.45
N GLY A 116 25.24 13.23 -9.64
CA GLY A 116 26.24 14.12 -9.04
C GLY A 116 26.57 13.82 -7.57
N PHE A 117 26.13 12.68 -7.03
CA PHE A 117 26.52 12.25 -5.68
C PHE A 117 27.88 11.55 -5.68
N ILE A 118 28.72 11.92 -4.71
CA ILE A 118 30.03 11.31 -4.49
C ILE A 118 29.98 10.55 -3.15
N PRO A 119 30.41 9.27 -3.10
CA PRO A 119 30.47 8.53 -1.84
C PRO A 119 31.50 9.19 -0.90
N VAL A 120 31.09 9.47 0.33
CA VAL A 120 31.92 10.18 1.32
C VAL A 120 32.33 9.29 2.48
N MET A 121 31.50 8.32 2.85
CA MET A 121 31.73 7.48 4.02
C MET A 121 30.99 6.15 3.89
N ASP A 122 31.69 5.08 4.25
CA ASP A 122 31.12 3.74 4.44
C ASP A 122 31.06 3.45 5.94
N ARG A 123 29.95 2.84 6.38
CA ARG A 123 29.72 2.43 7.77
C ARG A 123 29.19 1.02 7.78
N VAL A 124 29.66 0.24 8.75
CA VAL A 124 28.99 -0.99 9.16
C VAL A 124 28.28 -0.68 10.46
N VAL A 125 26.99 -0.97 10.48
CA VAL A 125 26.12 -0.84 11.64
C VAL A 125 25.85 -2.25 12.17
N ASP A 126 26.56 -2.60 13.24
CA ASP A 126 26.31 -3.83 14.00
C ASP A 126 25.04 -3.64 14.86
N SER A 127 23.86 -3.74 14.24
CA SER A 127 22.54 -3.75 14.90
C SER A 127 22.01 -5.19 15.15
N LEU A 128 20.83 -5.30 15.77
CA LEU A 128 20.20 -6.51 16.36
C LEU A 128 19.82 -7.65 15.38
N ILE A 129 20.51 -7.80 14.26
CA ILE A 129 20.25 -8.74 13.14
C ILE A 129 19.11 -8.23 12.24
N PRO A 130 19.33 -8.16 10.90
CA PRO A 130 20.60 -8.38 10.18
C PRO A 130 21.57 -7.19 10.32
N ARG A 131 22.87 -7.46 10.08
CA ARG A 131 23.94 -6.46 10.05
C ARG A 131 23.66 -5.48 8.91
N ARG A 132 23.71 -4.17 9.17
CA ARG A 132 23.39 -3.15 8.17
C ARG A 132 24.66 -2.50 7.65
N PHE A 133 24.73 -2.29 6.35
CA PHE A 133 25.81 -1.57 5.70
C PHE A 133 25.26 -0.24 5.20
N GLU A 134 25.93 0.86 5.55
CA GLU A 134 25.52 2.20 5.12
C GLU A 134 26.60 2.83 4.25
N ARG A 135 26.19 3.46 3.15
CA ARG A 135 27.03 4.36 2.38
C ARG A 135 26.41 5.74 2.34
N LEU A 136 27.13 6.71 2.88
CA LEU A 136 26.77 8.11 2.80
C LEU A 136 27.39 8.71 1.53
N PHE A 137 26.60 9.54 0.87
CA PHE A 137 26.95 10.31 -0.31
C PHE A 137 26.70 11.80 -0.07
N ALA A 138 27.44 12.64 -0.78
CA ALA A 138 27.22 14.08 -0.82
C ALA A 138 27.16 14.57 -2.28
N ASN A 139 26.23 15.48 -2.54
CA ASN A 139 26.15 16.23 -3.79
C ASN A 139 26.43 17.70 -3.47
N LYS A 140 27.64 18.16 -3.83
CA LYS A 140 28.09 19.53 -3.53
C LYS A 140 27.33 20.59 -4.32
N GLU A 141 26.98 20.29 -5.57
CA GLU A 141 26.29 21.22 -6.47
C GLU A 141 24.84 21.46 -6.01
N ARG A 142 24.11 20.37 -5.75
CA ARG A 142 22.71 20.43 -5.31
C ARG A 142 22.53 20.69 -3.83
N LYS A 143 23.63 20.64 -3.06
CA LYS A 143 23.63 20.85 -1.62
C LYS A 143 22.82 19.78 -0.87
N LEU A 144 22.94 18.52 -1.28
CA LEU A 144 22.18 17.37 -0.76
C LEU A 144 23.09 16.28 -0.22
N TYR A 145 22.55 15.45 0.68
CA TYR A 145 23.15 14.20 1.11
C TYR A 145 22.26 13.02 0.69
N ALA A 146 22.86 11.84 0.51
CA ALA A 146 22.09 10.62 0.34
C ALA A 146 22.68 9.50 1.20
N LEU A 147 21.83 8.69 1.82
CA LEU A 147 22.19 7.52 2.59
C LEU A 147 21.63 6.28 1.90
N ALA A 148 22.51 5.36 1.52
CA ALA A 148 22.12 4.04 1.02
C ALA A 148 22.34 2.98 2.11
N LEU A 149 21.31 2.20 2.40
CA LEU A 149 21.30 1.12 3.39
C LEU A 149 21.22 -0.22 2.66
N PHE A 150 22.11 -1.15 3.00
CA PHE A 150 22.15 -2.50 2.44
C PHE A 150 22.02 -3.50 3.59
N GLU A 151 21.04 -4.41 3.49
CA GLU A 151 20.77 -5.44 4.49
C GLU A 151 20.88 -6.82 3.86
N PRO A 152 21.85 -7.67 4.22
CA PRO A 152 21.85 -9.05 3.74
C PRO A 152 20.73 -9.85 4.42
N PRO A 153 19.98 -10.71 3.71
CA PRO A 153 20.11 -11.09 2.30
C PRO A 153 19.20 -10.31 1.33
N SER A 154 18.71 -9.12 1.69
CA SER A 154 17.84 -8.31 0.82
C SER A 154 18.51 -8.03 -0.52
N GLU A 155 17.80 -8.33 -1.61
CA GLU A 155 18.18 -7.93 -2.98
C GLU A 155 17.91 -6.44 -3.25
N ARG A 156 17.55 -5.66 -2.22
CA ARG A 156 17.19 -4.25 -2.33
C ARG A 156 18.01 -3.40 -1.37
N ALA A 157 18.35 -2.20 -1.82
CA ALA A 157 18.95 -1.16 -1.00
C ALA A 157 17.90 -0.09 -0.70
N GLU A 158 17.84 0.38 0.54
CA GLU A 158 17.05 1.56 0.88
C GLU A 158 17.87 2.81 0.60
N ILE A 159 17.26 3.81 -0.02
CA ILE A 159 17.88 5.07 -0.39
C ILE A 159 17.08 6.19 0.29
N MET A 160 17.81 7.10 0.93
CA MET A 160 17.29 8.29 1.57
C MET A 160 18.03 9.50 1.02
N VAL A 161 17.32 10.45 0.43
CA VAL A 161 17.85 11.77 0.05
C VAL A 161 17.50 12.76 1.16
N ILE A 162 18.51 13.46 1.65
CA ILE A 162 18.41 14.34 2.81
C ILE A 162 18.83 15.75 2.38
N ALA A 163 17.90 16.69 2.50
CA ALA A 163 18.14 18.10 2.26
C ALA A 163 18.18 18.85 3.61
N PRO A 164 19.34 19.45 4.00
CA PRO A 164 19.39 20.37 5.12
C PRO A 164 18.58 21.63 4.82
N MET A 165 17.81 22.07 5.81
CA MET A 165 17.00 23.29 5.76
C MET A 165 17.46 24.25 6.86
N GLY A 166 17.50 25.56 6.53
CA GLY A 166 18.01 26.62 7.39
C GLY A 166 19.51 26.89 7.26
N GLU A 167 19.98 28.03 7.77
CA GLU A 167 21.40 28.44 7.68
C GLU A 167 22.35 27.47 8.41
N THR A 168 21.84 26.79 9.45
CA THR A 168 22.62 25.88 10.30
C THR A 168 22.22 24.42 10.14
N GLY A 169 21.33 24.10 9.19
CA GLY A 169 20.79 22.75 9.03
C GLY A 169 19.96 22.29 10.22
N GLU A 170 19.25 23.21 10.87
CA GLU A 170 18.42 22.91 12.04
C GLU A 170 17.28 21.92 11.75
N LYS A 171 16.84 21.82 10.49
CA LYS A 171 15.82 20.87 10.02
C LYS A 171 16.30 20.06 8.82
N PHE A 172 15.73 18.87 8.64
CA PHE A 172 15.93 18.05 7.44
C PHE A 172 14.61 17.81 6.72
N ALA A 173 14.63 17.92 5.39
CA ALA A 173 13.64 17.31 4.52
C ALA A 173 14.21 15.99 4.01
N ILE A 174 13.48 14.89 4.23
CA ILE A 174 13.92 13.54 3.90
C ILE A 174 12.94 12.93 2.90
N ALA A 175 13.45 12.46 1.76
CA ALA A 175 12.71 11.64 0.82
C ALA A 175 13.33 10.23 0.79
N SER A 176 12.54 9.18 1.03
CA SER A 176 13.06 7.81 1.05
C SER A 176 12.21 6.85 0.23
N ASN A 177 12.87 5.86 -0.38
CA ASN A 177 12.19 4.73 -1.02
C ASN A 177 11.82 3.58 -0.05
N HIS A 178 12.14 3.73 1.24
CA HIS A 178 11.74 2.81 2.32
C HIS A 178 11.20 3.61 3.52
N SER A 179 10.36 2.99 4.37
CA SER A 179 9.78 3.66 5.54
C SER A 179 10.91 4.10 6.49
N PRO A 180 11.10 5.40 6.77
CA PRO A 180 12.20 5.88 7.58
C PRO A 180 11.86 5.78 9.08
N TRP A 181 11.52 4.58 9.57
CA TRP A 181 11.25 4.38 11.00
C TRP A 181 12.46 4.75 11.87
N ILE A 182 13.66 4.69 11.29
CA ILE A 182 14.92 5.06 11.95
C ILE A 182 15.20 6.56 11.87
N LEU A 183 14.56 7.36 11.01
CA LEU A 183 14.93 8.76 10.74
C LEU A 183 13.81 9.83 10.79
N ALA A 184 12.60 9.54 11.26
CA ALA A 184 11.62 10.58 11.57
C ALA A 184 12.13 11.48 12.72
N ASP A 185 12.78 12.60 12.40
CA ASP A 185 13.10 13.65 13.39
C ASP A 185 11.78 14.34 13.70
N PRO A 186 11.35 14.45 14.97
CA PRO A 186 10.14 15.21 15.31
C PRO A 186 10.17 16.67 14.82
N MET A 187 11.34 17.21 14.47
CA MET A 187 11.49 18.55 13.89
C MET A 187 11.69 18.57 12.37
N GLY A 188 11.77 17.40 11.71
CA GLY A 188 11.98 17.26 10.27
C GLY A 188 10.73 16.84 9.51
N GLU A 189 10.73 17.05 8.19
CA GLU A 189 9.67 16.57 7.30
C GLU A 189 10.17 15.33 6.53
N ALA A 190 9.44 14.21 6.61
CA ALA A 190 9.78 12.98 5.90
C ALA A 190 8.67 12.59 4.92
N GLN A 191 9.05 12.23 3.69
CA GLN A 191 8.17 11.69 2.66
C GLN A 191 8.66 10.31 2.22
N PHE A 192 7.70 9.41 2.00
CA PHE A 192 7.96 8.01 1.70
C PHE A 192 7.38 7.64 0.34
N PHE A 193 8.23 7.11 -0.53
CA PHE A 193 7.93 6.74 -1.91
C PHE A 193 8.35 5.28 -2.16
N PRO A 194 7.56 4.27 -1.72
CA PRO A 194 7.99 2.88 -1.76
C PRO A 194 8.47 2.45 -3.15
N GLY A 195 9.72 1.99 -3.25
CA GLY A 195 10.32 1.52 -4.50
C GLY A 195 10.66 2.62 -5.52
N ALA A 196 10.50 3.90 -5.17
CA ALA A 196 10.81 5.00 -6.06
C ALA A 196 12.30 5.02 -6.46
N PRO A 197 12.59 5.36 -7.73
CA PRO A 197 13.95 5.53 -8.20
C PRO A 197 14.55 6.84 -7.64
N VAL A 198 15.87 6.99 -7.75
CA VAL A 198 16.63 8.12 -7.17
C VAL A 198 16.12 9.47 -7.68
N GLU A 199 15.71 9.54 -8.95
CA GLU A 199 15.19 10.72 -9.63
C GLU A 199 13.95 11.29 -8.93
N GLU A 200 13.03 10.41 -8.53
CA GLU A 200 11.79 10.78 -7.87
C GLU A 200 12.06 11.25 -6.43
N LEU A 201 12.98 10.58 -5.71
CA LEU A 201 13.42 11.03 -4.39
C LEU A 201 14.08 12.41 -4.44
N LEU A 202 14.87 12.68 -5.49
CA LEU A 202 15.48 13.99 -5.71
C LEU A 202 14.43 15.06 -6.00
N ALA A 203 13.47 14.77 -6.88
CA ALA A 203 12.38 15.69 -7.18
C ALA A 203 11.55 16.02 -5.93
N ALA A 204 11.28 15.04 -5.08
CA ALA A 204 10.58 15.24 -3.81
C ALA A 204 11.38 16.12 -2.83
N ALA A 205 12.67 15.84 -2.65
CA ALA A 205 13.56 16.65 -1.82
C ALA A 205 13.70 18.09 -2.35
N ASP A 206 13.80 18.25 -3.68
CA ASP A 206 13.91 19.55 -4.33
C ASP A 206 12.61 20.35 -4.24
N TYR A 207 11.46 19.72 -4.46
CA TYR A 207 10.14 20.34 -4.32
C TYR A 207 9.92 20.90 -2.90
N LYS A 208 10.30 20.12 -1.87
CA LYS A 208 10.11 20.51 -0.48
C LYS A 208 10.99 21.66 -0.01
N THR A 209 12.15 21.81 -0.64
CA THR A 209 13.09 22.87 -0.33
C THR A 209 13.03 24.02 -1.34
N ALA A 210 12.11 23.97 -2.31
CA ALA A 210 11.88 25.03 -3.28
C ALA A 210 11.39 26.30 -2.56
N GLY A 211 12.22 27.35 -2.56
CA GLY A 211 11.92 28.64 -1.93
C GLY A 211 12.55 28.87 -0.55
N GLN A 212 13.33 27.92 -0.03
CA GLN A 212 14.20 28.16 1.12
C GLN A 212 15.65 28.38 0.63
N ASP A 213 16.32 29.40 1.17
CA ASP A 213 17.72 29.66 0.84
C ASP A 213 18.59 28.53 1.37
N ARG A 214 19.09 27.66 0.47
CA ARG A 214 20.01 26.58 0.81
C ARG A 214 21.40 27.16 1.02
N SER A 215 21.66 27.88 2.10
CA SER A 215 22.99 28.42 2.37
C SER A 215 23.93 27.37 3.00
N LEU A 216 24.36 26.35 2.24
CA LEU A 216 25.40 25.41 2.71
C LEU A 216 26.77 26.05 3.02
N MET A 217 26.97 27.35 2.76
CA MET A 217 28.26 28.01 3.02
C MET A 217 28.76 27.79 4.46
N LYS A 218 27.85 27.52 5.41
CA LYS A 218 28.19 27.21 6.81
C LYS A 218 27.92 25.78 7.26
N PHE A 219 27.19 24.96 6.50
CA PHE A 219 26.80 23.60 6.91
C PHE A 219 27.69 22.55 6.24
N SER A 220 28.71 22.10 6.97
CA SER A 220 29.71 21.15 6.50
C SER A 220 29.30 19.69 6.69
N MET A 221 30.05 18.75 6.12
CA MET A 221 29.90 17.31 6.42
C MET A 221 30.05 17.02 7.92
N LYS A 222 30.90 17.77 8.63
CA LYS A 222 31.07 17.64 10.07
C LYS A 222 29.76 18.00 10.79
N ASP A 223 29.09 19.06 10.34
CA ASP A 223 27.81 19.51 10.91
C ASP A 223 26.69 18.53 10.57
N PHE A 224 26.68 17.96 9.36
CA PHE A 224 25.76 16.88 9.00
C PHE A 224 25.91 15.65 9.90
N VAL A 225 27.14 15.17 10.11
CA VAL A 225 27.40 14.01 10.99
C VAL A 225 27.08 14.33 12.45
N ALA A 226 27.43 15.52 12.94
CA ALA A 226 27.07 15.97 14.28
C ALA A 226 25.55 16.03 14.45
N ARG A 227 24.83 16.58 13.47
CA ARG A 227 23.37 16.68 13.54
C ARG A 227 22.68 15.32 13.49
N MET A 228 23.19 14.38 12.70
CA MET A 228 22.70 12.99 12.71
C MET A 228 22.92 12.34 14.07
N ALA A 229 24.05 12.61 14.74
CA ALA A 229 24.29 12.15 16.11
C ALA A 229 23.30 12.78 17.09
N ASP A 230 23.07 14.10 17.03
CA ASP A 230 22.08 14.79 17.89
C ASP A 230 20.66 14.24 17.68
N ILE A 231 20.29 13.92 16.43
CA ILE A 231 18.99 13.31 16.11
C ILE A 231 18.87 11.94 16.77
N HIS A 232 19.92 11.11 16.70
CA HIS A 232 19.94 9.83 17.38
C HIS A 232 19.82 9.99 18.90
N GLU A 233 20.54 10.96 19.48
CA GLU A 233 20.50 11.30 20.90
C GLU A 233 19.09 11.72 21.35
N ARG A 234 18.47 12.69 20.65
CA ARG A 234 17.09 13.12 20.92
C ARG A 234 16.08 11.98 20.84
N ARG A 235 16.24 11.05 19.88
CA ARG A 235 15.37 9.87 19.79
C ARG A 235 15.56 8.92 20.94
N PHE A 236 16.81 8.71 21.35
CA PHE A 236 17.12 7.88 22.50
C PHE A 236 16.49 8.47 23.76
N ASP A 237 16.66 9.77 23.99
CA ASP A 237 16.05 10.49 25.11
C ASP A 237 14.51 10.47 25.06
N LEU A 238 13.92 10.63 23.87
CA LEU A 238 12.48 10.55 23.68
C LEU A 238 11.97 9.13 23.95
N ALA A 239 12.70 8.10 23.53
CA ALA A 239 12.38 6.70 23.82
C ALA A 239 12.47 6.41 25.33
N VAL A 240 13.46 6.97 26.03
CA VAL A 240 13.55 6.88 27.50
C VAL A 240 12.40 7.63 28.17
N LYS A 241 12.14 8.88 27.75
CA LYS A 241 11.06 9.74 28.28
C LYS A 241 9.68 9.10 28.11
N ASN A 242 9.43 8.48 26.95
CA ASN A 242 8.20 7.77 26.63
C ASN A 242 8.15 6.36 27.22
N LYS A 243 9.12 5.99 28.07
CA LYS A 243 9.24 4.66 28.71
C LYS A 243 9.27 3.50 27.72
N ILE A 244 9.72 3.75 26.48
CA ILE A 244 10.01 2.74 25.45
C ILE A 244 11.33 2.03 25.79
N LEU A 245 12.31 2.80 26.26
CA LEU A 245 13.53 2.30 26.89
C LEU A 245 13.47 2.58 28.39
N LEU A 246 13.69 1.57 29.21
CA LEU A 246 13.78 1.69 30.66
C LEU A 246 15.22 1.47 31.07
N LYS A 247 15.72 2.24 32.04
CA LYS A 247 16.99 1.87 32.68
C LYS A 247 16.81 0.48 33.28
N ILE A 248 17.79 -0.42 33.13
CA ILE A 248 17.68 -1.78 33.68
C ILE A 248 17.42 -1.75 35.21
N ARG A 249 17.87 -0.71 35.91
CA ARG A 249 17.60 -0.50 37.34
C ARG A 249 16.15 -0.10 37.67
N GLU A 250 15.39 0.40 36.69
CA GLU A 250 13.99 0.83 36.81
C GLU A 250 13.00 -0.24 36.32
N MET A 251 13.48 -1.29 35.64
CA MET A 251 12.68 -2.50 35.43
C MET A 251 12.41 -3.13 36.81
N LYS A 252 11.14 -3.36 37.14
CA LYS A 252 10.73 -3.92 38.45
C LYS A 252 11.59 -5.15 38.76
N LYS A 253 11.97 -5.28 40.03
CA LYS A 253 12.81 -6.38 40.57
C LYS A 253 12.37 -7.79 40.17
N ASP A 254 11.13 -7.97 39.70
CA ASP A 254 10.58 -9.25 39.25
C ASP A 254 10.99 -9.63 37.81
N GLU A 255 11.54 -8.70 37.00
CA GLU A 255 11.93 -8.96 35.60
C GLU A 255 13.45 -8.93 35.36
N ALA A 256 14.24 -8.38 36.29
CA ALA A 256 15.69 -8.49 36.26
C ALA A 256 16.09 -9.82 36.91
N LEU A 257 16.35 -10.84 36.09
CA LEU A 257 16.91 -12.13 36.52
C LEU A 257 18.37 -11.91 36.98
N ILE A 258 18.54 -11.29 38.14
CA ILE A 258 19.77 -11.41 38.92
C ILE A 258 19.72 -12.82 39.46
N VAL A 259 20.56 -13.71 38.92
CA VAL A 259 20.88 -14.98 39.56
C VAL A 259 21.94 -14.63 40.62
N PRO A 260 21.60 -14.46 41.91
CA PRO A 260 22.61 -14.70 42.93
C PRO A 260 23.05 -16.16 42.72
N SER A 261 24.36 -16.41 42.67
CA SER A 261 24.96 -17.72 42.36
C SER A 261 24.08 -18.86 42.85
N ALA A 262 23.28 -19.43 41.93
CA ALA A 262 22.27 -20.40 42.30
C ALA A 262 23.00 -21.56 42.99
N PRO A 263 22.51 -22.03 44.15
CA PRO A 263 23.16 -23.14 44.84
C PRO A 263 23.35 -24.28 43.86
N VAL A 264 24.55 -24.85 43.82
CA VAL A 264 24.87 -25.96 42.93
C VAL A 264 24.22 -27.23 43.48
N CYS A 265 23.77 -28.09 42.59
CA CYS A 265 23.13 -29.34 42.97
C CYS A 265 24.10 -30.17 43.79
N GLU A 266 23.70 -30.61 44.97
CA GLU A 266 24.57 -31.41 45.84
C GLU A 266 25.00 -32.73 45.17
N ASN A 267 24.14 -33.28 44.32
CA ASN A 267 24.43 -34.49 43.56
C ASN A 267 25.25 -34.23 42.28
N HIS A 268 25.35 -32.97 41.83
CA HIS A 268 26.00 -32.57 40.58
C HIS A 268 26.64 -31.19 40.75
N LYS A 269 27.89 -31.17 41.18
CA LYS A 269 28.62 -29.97 41.63
C LYS A 269 28.79 -28.88 40.57
N ASP A 270 28.58 -29.17 39.28
CA ASP A 270 28.68 -28.21 38.18
C ASP A 270 27.30 -27.81 37.62
N THR A 271 26.21 -28.33 38.19
CA THR A 271 24.85 -28.10 37.68
C THR A 271 24.05 -27.25 38.67
N PRO A 272 23.47 -26.10 38.25
CA PRO A 272 22.67 -25.28 39.14
C PRO A 272 21.44 -26.05 39.65
N ALA A 273 21.17 -25.95 40.95
CA ALA A 273 19.96 -26.50 41.54
C ALA A 273 18.74 -25.70 41.09
N VAL A 274 17.64 -26.40 40.87
CA VAL A 274 16.35 -25.82 40.42
C VAL A 274 15.25 -25.99 41.46
N ALA A 275 15.49 -26.79 42.50
CA ALA A 275 14.57 -27.03 43.60
C ALA A 275 15.35 -27.50 44.84
N VAL A 276 14.65 -27.60 45.96
CA VAL A 276 15.17 -28.11 47.22
C VAL A 276 14.39 -29.38 47.59
N CYS A 277 15.10 -30.44 48.00
CA CYS A 277 14.46 -31.67 48.46
C CYS A 277 13.62 -31.39 49.72
N ALA A 278 12.34 -31.70 49.69
CA ALA A 278 11.39 -31.48 50.76
C ALA A 278 11.66 -32.34 52.01
N ALA A 279 12.45 -33.41 51.87
CA ALA A 279 12.84 -34.28 52.99
C ALA A 279 14.17 -33.85 53.64
N CYS A 280 15.22 -33.62 52.85
CA CYS A 280 16.57 -33.38 53.37
C CYS A 280 17.12 -31.98 53.09
N ALA A 281 16.32 -31.09 52.51
CA ALA A 281 16.69 -29.72 52.15
C ALA A 281 17.90 -29.57 51.20
N LYS A 282 18.40 -30.67 50.61
CA LYS A 282 19.46 -30.62 49.59
C LYS A 282 19.00 -29.88 48.34
N ALA A 283 19.84 -28.98 47.82
CA ALA A 283 19.61 -28.33 46.54
C ALA A 283 19.80 -29.36 45.40
N VAL A 284 18.78 -29.54 44.55
CA VAL A 284 18.78 -30.55 43.48
C VAL A 284 18.61 -29.93 42.10
N CYS A 285 19.38 -30.39 41.11
CA CYS A 285 19.23 -30.01 39.72
C CYS A 285 18.00 -30.69 39.10
N LEU A 286 17.68 -30.31 37.87
CA LEU A 286 16.52 -30.85 37.15
C LEU A 286 16.59 -32.38 37.00
N SER A 287 17.78 -32.94 36.85
CA SER A 287 18.00 -34.40 36.72
C SER A 287 17.77 -35.15 38.03
N CYS A 288 17.96 -34.50 39.18
CA CYS A 288 17.75 -35.08 40.50
C CYS A 288 16.39 -34.73 41.12
N HIS A 289 15.61 -33.87 40.46
CA HIS A 289 14.30 -33.42 40.91
C HIS A 289 13.23 -34.48 40.58
N ASN A 290 12.89 -35.29 41.58
CA ASN A 290 11.79 -36.24 41.50
C ASN A 290 10.57 -35.65 42.22
N ARG A 291 9.42 -35.51 41.55
CA ARG A 291 8.20 -35.02 42.20
C ARG A 291 7.36 -36.18 42.70
N PHE A 292 6.94 -36.10 43.95
CA PHE A 292 5.97 -37.01 44.55
C PHE A 292 5.05 -36.22 45.47
N ASP A 293 3.74 -36.42 45.35
CA ASP A 293 2.72 -35.72 46.15
C ASP A 293 2.90 -34.17 46.19
N GLY A 294 3.18 -33.58 45.02
CA GLY A 294 3.39 -32.13 44.89
C GLY A 294 4.69 -31.58 45.49
N ARG A 295 5.49 -32.42 46.16
CA ARG A 295 6.79 -32.07 46.76
C ARG A 295 7.95 -32.61 45.92
N VAL A 296 9.12 -32.01 46.07
CA VAL A 296 10.34 -32.41 45.35
C VAL A 296 11.21 -33.24 46.27
N TYR A 297 11.73 -34.37 45.78
CA TYR A 297 12.65 -35.21 46.51
C TYR A 297 13.92 -35.45 45.68
N CYS A 298 15.07 -35.56 46.36
CA CYS A 298 16.29 -36.09 45.74
C CYS A 298 16.16 -37.62 45.57
N PRO A 299 17.00 -38.27 44.74
CA PRO A 299 16.92 -39.71 44.48
C PRO A 299 17.04 -40.58 45.75
N GLU A 300 17.77 -40.09 46.74
CA GLU A 300 17.99 -40.76 48.04
C GLU A 300 16.73 -40.69 48.93
N CYS A 301 16.04 -39.55 48.93
CA CYS A 301 14.89 -39.30 49.80
C CYS A 301 13.53 -39.52 49.12
N LEU A 302 13.53 -39.95 47.86
CA LEU A 302 12.29 -40.29 47.15
C LEU A 302 11.60 -41.46 47.88
N PRO A 303 10.36 -41.29 48.39
CA PRO A 303 9.66 -42.31 49.16
C PRO A 303 9.59 -43.65 48.43
N LYS A 304 9.58 -44.77 49.17
CA LYS A 304 9.56 -46.10 48.56
C LYS A 304 8.28 -46.32 47.74
N GLU A 305 7.16 -45.71 48.11
CA GLU A 305 5.92 -45.75 47.31
C GLU A 305 6.06 -45.02 45.97
N ALA A 306 6.93 -43.99 45.90
CA ALA A 306 7.23 -43.28 44.67
C ALA A 306 8.21 -44.05 43.76
N LYS A 307 9.06 -44.90 44.35
CA LYS A 307 9.91 -45.86 43.62
C LYS A 307 9.13 -47.10 43.17
N ALA A 308 8.08 -47.48 43.90
CA ALA A 308 7.17 -48.57 43.58
C ALA A 308 5.96 -48.13 42.74
N GLY A 309 5.86 -46.85 42.40
CA GLY A 309 4.86 -46.27 41.50
C GLY A 309 5.17 -46.52 40.02
N GLU A 310 5.56 -47.75 39.67
CA GLU A 310 5.22 -48.25 38.35
C GLU A 310 3.68 -48.26 38.29
N THR A 311 3.18 -47.45 37.37
CA THR A 311 1.77 -47.42 36.96
C THR A 311 1.18 -48.83 36.91
N PRO A 312 -0.07 -49.03 37.36
CA PRO A 312 -0.75 -50.31 37.18
C PRO A 312 -0.64 -50.73 35.72
N SER A 313 -0.15 -51.95 35.48
CA SER A 313 0.04 -52.42 34.12
C SER A 313 -1.33 -52.56 33.45
N LEU A 314 -1.47 -51.81 32.36
CA LEU A 314 -2.28 -52.20 31.22
C LEU A 314 -1.55 -53.36 30.52
N ASP A 315 -1.35 -54.50 31.17
CA ASP A 315 -1.01 -55.76 30.48
C ASP A 315 -2.37 -56.43 30.18
N SER A 316 -2.95 -56.36 28.99
CA SER A 316 -2.32 -56.53 27.69
C SER A 316 -2.98 -55.65 26.62
N PRO A 317 -2.24 -54.69 26.08
CA PRO A 317 -2.20 -54.49 24.65
C PRO A 317 -0.75 -54.70 24.23
N ALA A 318 -0.49 -55.81 23.53
CA ALA A 318 0.74 -56.14 22.80
C ALA A 318 1.87 -55.10 22.98
N GLU A 319 2.77 -55.40 23.92
CA GLU A 319 3.97 -54.65 24.33
C GLU A 319 4.32 -53.43 23.45
N GLY A 320 4.06 -52.23 23.95
CA GLY A 320 4.65 -50.97 23.45
C GLY A 320 3.72 -49.99 22.72
N LEU A 321 2.41 -50.26 22.62
CA LEU A 321 1.45 -49.32 22.02
C LEU A 321 1.03 -48.22 22.99
N MET A 322 1.40 -46.97 22.71
CA MET A 322 0.99 -45.79 23.48
C MET A 322 -0.05 -44.96 22.70
N PRO A 323 -0.98 -44.24 23.36
CA PRO A 323 -1.85 -43.29 22.69
C PRO A 323 -1.04 -42.25 21.90
N ALA A 324 -1.36 -42.08 20.62
CA ALA A 324 -0.71 -41.09 19.78
C ALA A 324 -1.06 -39.67 20.24
N GLY A 325 -0.04 -38.83 20.40
CA GLY A 325 -0.23 -37.45 20.82
C GLY A 325 -0.92 -36.57 19.77
N LEU A 326 -1.38 -35.40 20.20
CA LEU A 326 -2.18 -34.52 19.36
C LEU A 326 -1.36 -33.98 18.18
N ALA A 327 -0.09 -33.64 18.39
CA ALA A 327 0.72 -33.02 17.36
C ALA A 327 1.01 -34.00 16.22
N LEU A 328 1.33 -35.27 16.54
CA LEU A 328 1.48 -36.33 15.55
C LEU A 328 0.18 -36.57 14.76
N ARG A 329 -0.95 -36.66 15.47
CA ARG A 329 -2.25 -36.90 14.84
C ARG A 329 -2.66 -35.72 13.95
N GLY A 330 -2.47 -34.50 14.44
CA GLY A 330 -2.75 -33.27 13.74
C GLY A 330 -1.88 -33.12 12.49
N SER A 331 -0.58 -33.40 12.58
CA SER A 331 0.32 -33.30 11.43
C SER A 331 -0.06 -34.28 10.33
N ILE A 332 -0.34 -35.55 10.69
CA ILE A 332 -0.76 -36.57 9.72
C ILE A 332 -2.06 -36.13 9.05
N LYS A 333 -3.03 -35.62 9.82
CA LYS A 333 -4.32 -35.21 9.26
C LYS A 333 -4.22 -33.99 8.36
N VAL A 334 -3.47 -32.97 8.75
CA VAL A 334 -3.20 -31.80 7.89
C VAL A 334 -2.54 -32.27 6.59
N PHE A 335 -1.55 -33.15 6.66
CA PHE A 335 -0.88 -33.68 5.48
C PHE A 335 -1.82 -34.50 4.57
N GLU A 336 -2.64 -35.39 5.14
CA GLU A 336 -3.65 -36.15 4.39
C GLU A 336 -4.67 -35.23 3.70
N PHE A 337 -5.14 -34.19 4.41
CA PHE A 337 -6.05 -33.20 3.82
C PHE A 337 -5.40 -32.41 2.71
N LEU A 338 -4.13 -31.99 2.85
CA LEU A 338 -3.41 -31.28 1.80
C LEU A 338 -3.18 -32.16 0.57
N MET A 339 -2.81 -33.42 0.77
CA MET A 339 -2.65 -34.39 -0.32
C MET A 339 -3.98 -34.65 -1.02
N PHE A 340 -5.07 -34.82 -0.26
CA PHE A 340 -6.40 -35.01 -0.83
C PHE A 340 -6.88 -33.77 -1.56
N ALA A 341 -6.68 -32.58 -1.00
CA ALA A 341 -7.02 -31.31 -1.65
C ALA A 341 -6.24 -31.12 -2.96
N ALA A 342 -4.92 -31.42 -2.97
CA ALA A 342 -4.11 -31.37 -4.18
C ALA A 342 -4.62 -32.35 -5.25
N LEU A 343 -4.98 -33.57 -4.86
CA LEU A 343 -5.60 -34.56 -5.76
C LEU A 343 -6.93 -34.04 -6.33
N LEU A 344 -7.78 -33.45 -5.49
CA LEU A 344 -9.04 -32.85 -5.95
C LEU A 344 -8.80 -31.70 -6.93
N THR A 345 -7.83 -30.82 -6.68
CA THR A 345 -7.50 -29.71 -7.60
C THR A 345 -7.02 -30.22 -8.96
N VAL A 346 -6.28 -31.33 -9.00
CA VAL A 346 -5.82 -31.95 -10.25
C VAL A 346 -6.98 -32.63 -10.99
N LEU A 347 -7.86 -33.33 -10.28
CA LEU A 347 -8.97 -34.07 -10.89
C LEU A 347 -10.16 -33.18 -11.27
N PHE A 348 -10.32 -32.02 -10.62
CA PHE A 348 -11.51 -31.18 -10.71
C PHE A 348 -11.13 -29.71 -10.94
N PRO A 349 -10.96 -29.29 -12.21
CA PRO A 349 -10.64 -27.90 -12.53
C PRO A 349 -11.74 -26.96 -12.04
N TRP A 350 -11.33 -25.86 -11.41
CA TRP A 350 -12.26 -24.93 -10.75
C TRP A 350 -13.26 -24.25 -11.72
N GLU A 351 -12.89 -24.21 -13.00
CA GLU A 351 -13.67 -23.61 -14.11
C GLU A 351 -14.78 -24.52 -14.65
N ALA A 352 -15.02 -25.66 -14.01
CA ALA A 352 -16.06 -26.58 -14.44
C ALA A 352 -17.47 -25.95 -14.39
N TYR A 353 -18.30 -26.31 -15.38
CA TYR A 353 -19.71 -25.92 -15.43
C TYR A 353 -20.47 -26.34 -14.15
N PRO A 354 -21.53 -25.60 -13.74
CA PRO A 354 -22.27 -25.89 -12.50
C PRO A 354 -22.76 -27.34 -12.37
N ALA A 355 -23.24 -27.96 -13.45
CA ALA A 355 -23.66 -29.36 -13.45
C ALA A 355 -22.50 -30.33 -13.16
N SER A 356 -21.31 -30.05 -13.73
CA SER A 356 -20.09 -30.81 -13.48
C SER A 356 -19.65 -30.69 -12.01
N LYS A 357 -19.88 -29.55 -11.34
CA LYS A 357 -19.53 -29.37 -9.92
C LYS A 357 -20.28 -30.35 -9.01
N ILE A 358 -21.54 -30.68 -9.32
CA ILE A 358 -22.31 -31.67 -8.55
C ILE A 358 -21.69 -33.06 -8.73
N VAL A 359 -21.42 -33.47 -9.97
CA VAL A 359 -20.77 -34.76 -10.28
C VAL A 359 -19.40 -34.86 -9.60
N TYR A 360 -18.60 -33.80 -9.65
CA TYR A 360 -17.28 -33.73 -9.03
C TYR A 360 -17.36 -33.75 -7.50
N SER A 361 -18.33 -33.08 -6.90
CA SER A 361 -18.54 -33.11 -5.44
C SER A 361 -18.95 -34.51 -4.97
N THR A 362 -19.82 -35.19 -5.72
CA THR A 362 -20.21 -36.58 -5.45
C THR A 362 -18.99 -37.51 -5.58
N MET A 363 -18.21 -37.38 -6.66
CA MET A 363 -17.03 -38.21 -6.87
C MET A 363 -15.95 -37.94 -5.81
N ALA A 364 -15.71 -36.68 -5.45
CA ALA A 364 -14.82 -36.30 -4.35
C ALA A 364 -15.27 -36.90 -3.01
N SER A 365 -16.58 -36.92 -2.73
CA SER A 365 -17.14 -37.53 -1.53
C SER A 365 -16.94 -39.04 -1.51
N VAL A 366 -17.17 -39.71 -2.64
CA VAL A 366 -16.95 -41.17 -2.78
C VAL A 366 -15.47 -41.50 -2.61
N LEU A 367 -14.55 -40.72 -3.21
CA LEU A 367 -13.11 -40.89 -3.04
C LEU A 367 -12.66 -40.63 -1.60
N PHE A 368 -13.23 -39.62 -0.94
CA PHE A 368 -12.95 -39.30 0.46
C PHE A 368 -13.38 -40.45 1.37
N ILE A 369 -14.61 -40.93 1.20
CA ILE A 369 -15.13 -42.07 1.95
C ILE A 369 -14.26 -43.29 1.67
N GLY A 370 -13.99 -43.62 0.40
CA GLY A 370 -13.13 -44.75 0.04
C GLY A 370 -11.75 -44.68 0.68
N TYR A 371 -11.11 -43.50 0.70
CA TYR A 371 -9.78 -43.30 1.28
C TYR A 371 -9.75 -43.42 2.80
N PHE A 372 -10.74 -42.86 3.52
CA PHE A 372 -10.74 -42.86 4.99
C PHE A 372 -11.45 -44.07 5.61
N TYR A 373 -12.52 -44.58 5.00
CA TYR A 373 -13.32 -45.68 5.54
C TYR A 373 -12.67 -47.05 5.31
N TYR A 374 -12.31 -47.37 4.07
CA TYR A 374 -11.88 -48.74 3.73
C TYR A 374 -10.54 -49.13 4.38
N PRO A 375 -9.46 -48.31 4.30
CA PRO A 375 -8.19 -48.62 4.97
C PRO A 375 -8.29 -48.71 6.49
N VAL A 376 -9.07 -47.83 7.12
CA VAL A 376 -9.25 -47.86 8.58
C VAL A 376 -10.02 -49.08 9.02
N THR A 377 -11.07 -49.47 8.29
CA THR A 377 -11.82 -50.71 8.57
C THR A 377 -10.94 -51.95 8.40
N LYS A 378 -10.11 -52.00 7.35
CA LYS A 378 -9.33 -53.21 7.01
C LYS A 378 -8.03 -53.35 7.80
N TRP A 379 -7.35 -52.24 8.07
CA TRP A 379 -5.99 -52.23 8.62
C TRP A 379 -5.86 -51.40 9.90
N GLY A 380 -6.94 -50.77 10.36
CA GLY A 380 -6.86 -49.80 11.43
C GLY A 380 -6.12 -48.53 11.04
N ALA A 381 -5.72 -48.30 9.78
CA ALA A 381 -4.94 -47.12 9.44
C ALA A 381 -5.18 -46.69 8.00
N THR A 382 -5.20 -45.38 7.76
CA THR A 382 -5.02 -44.83 6.41
C THR A 382 -3.59 -45.09 5.91
N PRO A 383 -3.33 -45.00 4.60
CA PRO A 383 -1.99 -45.21 4.05
C PRO A 383 -0.90 -44.35 4.72
N ILE A 384 -1.17 -43.06 4.97
CA ILE A 384 -0.21 -42.16 5.62
C ILE A 384 -0.07 -42.49 7.11
N GLN A 385 -1.15 -42.80 7.83
CA GLN A 385 -1.06 -43.23 9.23
C GLN A 385 -0.19 -44.48 9.37
N ARG A 386 -0.37 -45.45 8.47
CA ARG A 386 0.42 -46.68 8.45
C ARG A 386 1.91 -46.39 8.20
N LEU A 387 2.23 -45.50 7.26
CA LEU A 387 3.62 -45.05 7.03
C LEU A 387 4.22 -44.36 8.25
N CYS A 388 3.42 -43.61 9.01
CA CYS A 388 3.86 -43.00 10.26
C CYS A 388 3.87 -43.98 11.45
N GLY A 389 3.53 -45.25 11.25
CA GLY A 389 3.41 -46.26 12.29
C GLY A 389 2.37 -45.90 13.35
N VAL A 390 1.25 -45.32 12.92
CA VAL A 390 0.07 -44.99 13.72
C VAL A 390 -1.06 -45.92 13.30
N ALA A 391 -1.77 -46.47 14.28
CA ALA A 391 -2.95 -47.30 14.07
C ALA A 391 -4.13 -46.73 14.86
N VAL A 392 -5.31 -46.93 14.33
CA VAL A 392 -6.62 -46.76 14.95
C VAL A 392 -7.07 -48.16 15.33
N VAL A 393 -7.40 -48.33 16.59
CA VAL A 393 -7.91 -49.58 17.15
C VAL A 393 -9.25 -49.31 17.81
N ASP A 394 -10.08 -50.34 17.91
CA ASP A 394 -11.24 -50.34 18.78
C ASP A 394 -10.77 -50.18 20.24
N SER A 395 -11.45 -49.32 21.01
CA SER A 395 -10.99 -49.01 22.37
C SER A 395 -11.20 -50.14 23.36
N GLU A 396 -12.07 -51.11 23.04
CA GLU A 396 -12.35 -52.26 23.89
C GLU A 396 -11.55 -53.49 23.45
N SER A 397 -11.55 -53.81 22.15
CA SER A 397 -10.87 -55.03 21.66
C SER A 397 -9.39 -54.84 21.31
N GLY A 398 -8.94 -53.61 21.05
CA GLY A 398 -7.59 -53.34 20.54
C GLY A 398 -7.36 -53.81 19.08
N GLU A 399 -8.38 -54.37 18.43
CA GLU A 399 -8.33 -54.79 17.02
C GLU A 399 -8.67 -53.63 16.06
N PRO A 400 -8.50 -53.78 14.74
CA PRO A 400 -9.02 -52.81 13.79
C PRO A 400 -10.51 -52.48 14.01
N PRO A 401 -10.95 -51.22 13.85
CA PRO A 401 -12.31 -50.84 14.17
C PRO A 401 -13.34 -51.55 13.29
N LYS A 402 -14.46 -51.94 13.90
CA LYS A 402 -15.62 -52.49 13.17
C LYS A 402 -16.09 -51.51 12.08
N PRO A 403 -16.70 -52.01 10.98
CA PRO A 403 -17.20 -51.16 9.90
C PRO A 403 -18.08 -49.99 10.38
N ALA A 404 -18.98 -50.23 11.36
CA ALA A 404 -19.83 -49.17 11.91
C ALA A 404 -19.02 -48.05 12.60
N SER A 405 -18.01 -48.41 13.40
CA SER A 405 -17.10 -47.45 14.06
C SER A 405 -16.29 -46.65 13.04
N SER A 406 -15.77 -47.31 12.01
CA SER A 406 -15.07 -46.65 10.89
C SER A 406 -15.98 -45.70 10.11
N LEU A 407 -17.25 -46.06 9.90
CA LEU A 407 -18.23 -45.21 9.23
C LEU A 407 -18.56 -43.98 10.08
N ALA A 408 -18.80 -44.15 11.38
CA ALA A 408 -19.05 -43.03 12.30
C ALA A 408 -17.86 -42.06 12.34
N ARG A 409 -16.63 -42.60 12.37
CA ARG A 409 -15.39 -41.81 12.33
C ARG A 409 -15.26 -41.03 11.02
N THR A 410 -15.45 -41.68 9.87
CA THR A 410 -15.35 -41.03 8.55
C THR A 410 -16.48 -40.02 8.32
N GLY A 411 -17.70 -40.32 8.76
CA GLY A 411 -18.84 -39.41 8.69
C GLY A 411 -18.59 -38.12 9.47
N TYR A 412 -18.01 -38.21 10.67
CA TYR A 412 -17.60 -37.02 11.42
C TYR A 412 -16.53 -36.20 10.68
N LEU A 413 -15.53 -36.86 10.09
CA LEU A 413 -14.49 -36.17 9.32
C LEU A 413 -15.05 -35.45 8.10
N LEU A 414 -16.00 -36.08 7.39
CA LEU A 414 -16.69 -35.47 6.25
C LEU A 414 -17.54 -34.27 6.70
N LEU A 415 -18.28 -34.40 7.80
CA LEU A 415 -19.06 -33.30 8.38
C LEU A 415 -18.15 -32.14 8.80
N SER A 416 -16.99 -32.44 9.40
CA SER A 416 -16.02 -31.44 9.84
C SER A 416 -15.36 -30.70 8.67
N LEU A 417 -15.24 -31.37 7.52
CA LEU A 417 -14.77 -30.75 6.27
C LEU A 417 -15.77 -29.73 5.74
N VAL A 418 -17.08 -30.04 5.81
CA VAL A 418 -18.16 -29.14 5.37
C VAL A 418 -18.33 -27.96 6.33
N ALA A 419 -18.21 -28.17 7.64
CA ALA A 419 -18.47 -27.17 8.67
C ALA A 419 -17.31 -26.16 8.91
N LEU A 420 -16.33 -26.07 8.00
CA LEU A 420 -15.17 -25.14 8.02
C LEU A 420 -14.22 -25.21 9.23
N PHE A 421 -14.49 -26.04 10.23
CA PHE A 421 -13.66 -26.16 11.43
C PHE A 421 -13.18 -27.60 11.66
N PRO A 422 -12.30 -28.14 10.79
CA PRO A 422 -11.83 -29.53 10.86
C PRO A 422 -11.09 -29.89 12.17
N PHE A 423 -10.68 -28.88 12.95
CA PHE A 423 -9.86 -29.06 14.14
C PHE A 423 -10.63 -29.03 15.47
N ILE A 424 -11.89 -28.58 15.49
CA ILE A 424 -12.66 -28.48 16.76
C ILE A 424 -12.80 -29.86 17.42
N GLY A 425 -13.05 -30.91 16.63
CA GLY A 425 -13.15 -32.28 17.13
C GLY A 425 -11.87 -32.81 17.77
N TYR A 426 -10.70 -32.23 17.47
CA TYR A 426 -9.41 -32.65 18.03
C TYR A 426 -9.10 -31.94 19.36
N LEU A 427 -9.76 -30.83 19.69
CA LEU A 427 -9.54 -30.12 20.96
C LEU A 427 -9.90 -30.99 22.18
N ALA A 428 -10.84 -31.93 22.03
CA ALA A 428 -11.18 -32.89 23.09
C ALA A 428 -9.99 -33.77 23.53
N ALA A 429 -9.03 -34.02 22.63
CA ALA A 429 -7.85 -34.85 22.92
C ALA A 429 -6.88 -34.20 23.93
N PHE A 430 -6.97 -32.88 24.15
CA PHE A 430 -6.18 -32.21 25.20
C PHE A 430 -6.60 -32.64 26.61
N LYS A 431 -7.90 -32.87 26.82
CA LYS A 431 -8.48 -33.21 28.12
C LYS A 431 -8.72 -34.69 28.32
N ASP A 432 -8.80 -35.47 27.25
CA ASP A 432 -8.96 -36.92 27.35
C ASP A 432 -7.64 -37.59 27.80
N PRO A 433 -7.63 -38.38 28.89
CA PRO A 433 -6.45 -39.12 29.33
C PRO A 433 -5.93 -40.08 28.25
N LEU A 434 -6.83 -40.63 27.43
CA LEU A 434 -6.51 -41.50 26.30
C LEU A 434 -6.28 -40.71 25.00
N ARG A 435 -6.21 -39.38 25.07
CA ARG A 435 -5.97 -38.49 23.92
C ARG A 435 -6.96 -38.67 22.76
N ARG A 436 -8.21 -39.03 23.07
CA ARG A 436 -9.30 -39.21 22.09
C ARG A 436 -9.92 -37.87 21.68
N GLY A 437 -10.06 -37.65 20.38
CA GLY A 437 -10.90 -36.60 19.82
C GLY A 437 -12.38 -36.96 19.86
N VAL A 438 -13.27 -36.02 19.53
CA VAL A 438 -14.72 -36.23 19.50
C VAL A 438 -15.09 -37.38 18.56
N HIS A 439 -14.47 -37.43 17.37
CA HIS A 439 -14.67 -38.52 16.41
C HIS A 439 -14.22 -39.88 16.93
N ASP A 440 -13.15 -39.94 17.74
CA ASP A 440 -12.71 -41.20 18.32
C ASP A 440 -13.67 -41.68 19.39
N ARG A 441 -14.17 -40.77 20.24
CA ARG A 441 -15.13 -41.07 21.30
C ARG A 441 -16.46 -41.56 20.73
N LEU A 442 -16.98 -40.87 19.71
CA LEU A 442 -18.21 -41.27 19.03
C LEU A 442 -18.09 -42.65 18.35
N ALA A 443 -16.89 -42.98 17.85
CA ALA A 443 -16.63 -44.25 17.19
C ALA A 443 -16.18 -45.37 18.13
N GLY A 444 -15.97 -45.11 19.43
CA GLY A 444 -15.37 -46.09 20.34
C GLY A 444 -13.96 -46.53 19.90
N THR A 445 -13.14 -45.61 19.40
CA THR A 445 -11.80 -45.93 18.88
C THR A 445 -10.69 -45.21 19.65
N LEU A 446 -9.48 -45.74 19.54
CA LEU A 446 -8.25 -45.18 20.08
C LEU A 446 -7.19 -45.11 18.98
N VAL A 447 -6.38 -44.05 18.98
CA VAL A 447 -5.25 -43.94 18.05
C VAL A 447 -3.96 -44.21 18.81
N VAL A 448 -3.22 -45.23 18.40
CA VAL A 448 -2.02 -45.75 19.07
C VAL A 448 -0.79 -45.70 18.16
N THR A 449 0.39 -45.67 18.76
CA THR A 449 1.67 -45.69 18.07
C THR A 449 2.75 -46.34 18.93
N LEU A 450 3.70 -47.02 18.26
CA LEU A 450 5.00 -47.36 18.84
C LEU A 450 5.85 -46.06 18.85
N ASN A 451 6.51 -45.71 19.95
CA ASN A 451 7.36 -44.51 20.12
C ASN A 451 6.62 -43.14 20.16
N GLY A 452 5.56 -43.03 20.96
CA GLY A 452 4.75 -41.80 21.07
C GLY A 452 5.56 -40.52 21.36
N GLY A 453 6.53 -40.56 22.27
CA GLY A 453 7.29 -39.37 22.68
C GLY A 453 8.18 -38.76 21.58
N GLN A 454 8.85 -39.59 20.76
CA GLN A 454 9.69 -39.10 19.67
C GLN A 454 8.84 -38.62 18.49
N LYS A 455 7.81 -39.38 18.13
CA LYS A 455 6.91 -39.04 17.03
C LYS A 455 6.08 -37.79 17.32
N GLU A 456 5.73 -37.51 18.57
CA GLU A 456 5.05 -36.27 18.95
C GLU A 456 5.91 -35.04 18.69
N LYS A 457 7.22 -35.10 18.96
CA LYS A 457 8.15 -34.00 18.65
C LYS A 457 8.26 -33.76 17.15
N ILE A 458 8.31 -34.84 16.36
CA ILE A 458 8.33 -34.76 14.89
C ILE A 458 7.02 -34.16 14.38
N GLY A 459 5.87 -34.63 14.87
CA GLY A 459 4.55 -34.10 14.52
C GLY A 459 4.39 -32.61 14.83
N ALA A 460 4.88 -32.16 15.99
CA ALA A 460 4.87 -30.75 16.35
C ALA A 460 5.73 -29.91 15.40
N ALA A 461 6.94 -30.37 15.06
CA ALA A 461 7.79 -29.69 14.08
C ALA A 461 7.13 -29.61 12.70
N SER A 462 6.52 -30.71 12.22
CA SER A 462 5.81 -30.74 10.94
C SER A 462 4.61 -29.78 10.92
N LEU A 463 3.81 -29.70 11.99
CA LEU A 463 2.69 -28.75 12.08
C LEU A 463 3.16 -27.30 12.00
N ILE A 464 4.27 -26.95 12.64
CA ILE A 464 4.84 -25.60 12.58
C ILE A 464 5.24 -25.25 11.14
N VAL A 465 5.94 -26.16 10.45
CA VAL A 465 6.36 -25.95 9.06
C VAL A 465 5.15 -25.82 8.14
N MET A 466 4.14 -26.68 8.28
CA MET A 466 2.91 -26.60 7.47
C MET A 466 2.10 -25.33 7.74
N ALA A 467 2.00 -24.89 8.99
CA ALA A 467 1.35 -23.62 9.32
C ALA A 467 2.10 -22.43 8.69
N GLY A 468 3.44 -22.46 8.68
CA GLY A 468 4.28 -21.49 7.97
C GLY A 468 4.03 -21.49 6.47
N MET A 469 4.02 -22.67 5.83
CA MET A 469 3.75 -22.81 4.40
C MET A 469 2.33 -22.37 4.02
N LEU A 470 1.31 -22.73 4.81
CA LEU A 470 -0.08 -22.30 4.59
C LEU A 470 -0.23 -20.79 4.76
N SER A 471 0.46 -20.20 5.73
CA SER A 471 0.49 -18.75 5.92
C SER A 471 1.16 -18.04 4.74
N LEU A 472 2.26 -18.60 4.22
CA LEU A 472 2.96 -18.08 3.04
C LEU A 472 2.11 -18.22 1.77
N ALA A 473 1.47 -19.37 1.56
CA ALA A 473 0.56 -19.62 0.43
C ALA A 473 -0.66 -18.70 0.51
N GLY A 474 -1.27 -18.55 1.69
CA GLY A 474 -2.36 -17.60 1.91
C GLY A 474 -1.94 -16.14 1.68
N TYR A 475 -0.70 -15.79 2.02
CA TYR A 475 -0.12 -14.49 1.72
C TYR A 475 0.08 -14.26 0.21
N GLN A 476 0.56 -15.27 -0.52
CA GLN A 476 0.71 -15.19 -1.98
C GLN A 476 -0.64 -15.20 -2.72
N LEU A 477 -1.64 -15.89 -2.19
CA LEU A 477 -2.99 -15.99 -2.77
C LEU A 477 -3.96 -14.89 -2.30
N LYS A 478 -3.44 -13.79 -1.75
CA LYS A 478 -4.14 -12.64 -1.14
C LYS A 478 -5.40 -12.16 -1.90
N GLY A 479 -5.42 -12.26 -3.23
CA GLY A 479 -6.56 -11.85 -4.07
C GLY A 479 -7.63 -12.93 -4.28
N GLU A 480 -7.24 -14.19 -4.45
CA GLU A 480 -8.16 -15.26 -4.87
C GLU A 480 -8.74 -16.03 -3.68
N ALA A 481 -8.00 -16.22 -2.58
CA ALA A 481 -8.50 -16.93 -1.40
C ALA A 481 -9.65 -16.17 -0.70
N LEU A 482 -9.58 -14.84 -0.69
CA LEU A 482 -10.65 -13.97 -0.16
C LEU A 482 -11.91 -14.05 -1.05
N ARG A 483 -11.70 -14.15 -2.37
CA ARG A 483 -12.74 -14.28 -3.38
C ARG A 483 -13.45 -15.63 -3.24
N VAL A 484 -12.70 -16.71 -3.05
CA VAL A 484 -13.24 -18.07 -2.82
C VAL A 484 -13.98 -18.17 -1.49
N ALA A 485 -13.43 -17.64 -0.39
CA ALA A 485 -14.09 -17.66 0.91
C ALA A 485 -15.39 -16.82 0.92
N ALA A 486 -15.38 -15.64 0.29
CA ALA A 486 -16.57 -14.79 0.15
C ALA A 486 -17.64 -15.42 -0.76
N THR A 487 -17.23 -16.17 -1.79
CA THR A 487 -18.15 -16.89 -2.68
C THR A 487 -18.75 -18.12 -2.00
N ALA A 488 -17.97 -18.82 -1.16
CA ALA A 488 -18.41 -20.03 -0.46
C ALA A 488 -19.30 -19.75 0.77
N LEU A 489 -19.15 -18.59 1.43
CA LEU A 489 -19.87 -18.25 2.67
C LEU A 489 -21.23 -17.55 2.47
N GLY A 490 -21.71 -17.41 1.23
CA GLY A 490 -23.08 -16.99 0.95
C GLY A 490 -23.32 -15.48 1.09
N GLY A 491 -23.39 -14.79 -0.06
CA GLY A 491 -24.19 -13.58 -0.22
C GLY A 491 -23.54 -12.23 0.10
N VAL A 492 -22.36 -12.17 0.71
CA VAL A 492 -21.59 -10.92 0.79
C VAL A 492 -20.69 -10.85 -0.44
N THR A 493 -21.24 -10.33 -1.54
CA THR A 493 -20.40 -9.79 -2.61
C THR A 493 -19.55 -8.69 -1.99
N ALA A 494 -18.26 -8.98 -1.73
CA ALA A 494 -17.27 -7.91 -1.65
C ALA A 494 -17.54 -6.99 -2.86
N PRO A 495 -17.55 -5.65 -2.71
CA PRO A 495 -17.96 -4.73 -3.76
C PRO A 495 -17.32 -5.19 -5.07
N GLY A 496 -18.17 -5.77 -5.91
CA GLY A 496 -17.72 -6.54 -7.05
C GLY A 496 -16.97 -5.56 -7.92
N TYR A 497 -15.76 -5.92 -8.32
CA TYR A 497 -15.16 -5.34 -9.50
C TYR A 497 -16.13 -5.67 -10.64
N VAL A 498 -17.02 -4.74 -10.97
CA VAL A 498 -17.84 -4.84 -12.17
C VAL A 498 -16.92 -4.37 -13.28
N SER A 499 -16.06 -5.29 -13.73
CA SER A 499 -15.33 -5.07 -14.98
C SER A 499 -16.39 -4.85 -16.05
N LEU A 500 -16.57 -3.61 -16.48
CA LEU A 500 -17.47 -3.32 -17.58
C LEU A 500 -16.94 -4.09 -18.80
N PRO A 501 -17.72 -4.98 -19.41
CA PRO A 501 -17.27 -5.67 -20.60
C PRO A 501 -17.04 -4.61 -21.69
N ALA A 502 -15.80 -4.54 -22.19
CA ALA A 502 -15.49 -3.69 -23.32
C ALA A 502 -16.24 -4.24 -24.54
N LYS A 503 -17.06 -3.41 -25.19
CA LYS A 503 -17.58 -3.70 -26.53
C LYS A 503 -16.42 -3.73 -27.53
N TRP A 504 -15.47 -2.82 -27.34
CA TRP A 504 -14.20 -2.78 -28.07
C TRP A 504 -13.19 -1.92 -27.31
N ARG A 505 -11.89 -2.12 -27.56
CA ARG A 505 -10.80 -1.33 -27.01
C ARG A 505 -9.66 -1.21 -28.02
N VAL A 506 -9.07 -0.02 -28.10
CA VAL A 506 -7.86 0.26 -28.88
C VAL A 506 -6.80 0.87 -27.97
N LYS A 507 -5.53 0.52 -28.20
CA LYS A 507 -4.39 1.16 -27.53
C LYS A 507 -4.15 2.52 -28.19
N ALA A 508 -3.98 3.57 -27.39
CA ALA A 508 -3.92 4.95 -27.87
C ALA A 508 -2.85 5.73 -27.10
N ASP A 509 -2.20 6.68 -27.77
CA ASP A 509 -1.21 7.59 -27.17
C ASP A 509 -1.89 8.81 -26.54
N SER A 510 -2.99 9.26 -27.14
CA SER A 510 -3.88 10.28 -26.60
C SER A 510 -5.27 10.14 -27.21
N VAL A 511 -6.28 10.76 -26.60
CA VAL A 511 -7.65 10.72 -27.11
C VAL A 511 -8.27 12.10 -26.99
N ALA A 512 -9.05 12.49 -28.01
CA ALA A 512 -9.93 13.65 -27.92
C ALA A 512 -11.39 13.20 -27.88
N THR A 513 -12.20 14.07 -27.25
CA THR A 513 -13.64 13.93 -27.09
C THR A 513 -14.38 13.84 -28.43
N LEU A 514 -15.59 13.26 -28.36
CA LEU A 514 -16.55 13.16 -29.47
C LEU A 514 -16.90 14.55 -30.01
N ASN A 515 -16.75 14.75 -31.32
CA ASN A 515 -17.55 15.72 -32.05
C ASN A 515 -18.56 14.96 -32.91
N GLY A 516 -19.81 14.91 -32.44
CA GLY A 516 -20.93 14.20 -33.06
C GLY A 516 -21.43 12.99 -32.26
N PRO A 517 -22.70 12.59 -32.44
CA PRO A 517 -23.37 11.62 -31.54
C PRO A 517 -22.79 10.20 -31.55
N ASN A 518 -21.86 9.84 -32.47
CA ASN A 518 -21.43 8.44 -32.64
C ASN A 518 -19.95 8.25 -33.02
N MET A 519 -19.07 9.24 -32.84
CA MET A 519 -17.68 9.13 -33.32
C MET A 519 -16.65 9.65 -32.33
N ALA A 520 -15.64 8.84 -32.02
CA ALA A 520 -14.50 9.20 -31.18
C ALA A 520 -13.21 9.32 -32.00
N ALA A 521 -12.46 10.40 -31.82
CA ALA A 521 -11.17 10.60 -32.48
C ALA A 521 -10.02 10.26 -31.51
N VAL A 522 -9.18 9.31 -31.92
CA VAL A 522 -8.15 8.67 -31.09
C VAL A 522 -6.79 8.81 -31.79
N LEU A 523 -5.74 9.12 -31.04
CA LEU A 523 -4.38 9.15 -31.54
C LEU A 523 -3.71 7.79 -31.33
N ILE A 524 -3.23 7.16 -32.40
CA ILE A 524 -2.58 5.85 -32.38
C ILE A 524 -1.27 5.95 -33.16
N GLY A 525 -0.12 5.82 -32.50
CA GLY A 525 1.18 5.93 -33.15
C GLY A 525 1.43 7.29 -33.82
N GLY A 526 0.81 8.36 -33.29
CA GLY A 526 0.84 9.69 -33.90
C GLY A 526 -0.10 9.89 -35.10
N GLU A 527 -0.93 8.90 -35.44
CA GLU A 527 -1.98 8.99 -36.46
C GLU A 527 -3.35 9.24 -35.83
N LEU A 528 -4.11 10.20 -36.36
CA LEU A 528 -5.46 10.49 -35.90
C LEU A 528 -6.47 9.58 -36.59
N THR A 529 -7.10 8.69 -35.82
CA THR A 529 -8.14 7.77 -36.32
C THR A 529 -9.47 8.05 -35.65
N ALA A 530 -10.53 8.17 -36.44
CA ALA A 530 -11.88 8.21 -35.91
C ALA A 530 -12.49 6.82 -35.88
N PHE A 531 -13.18 6.51 -34.78
CA PHE A 531 -13.89 5.27 -34.56
C PHE A 531 -15.38 5.52 -34.40
N ASP A 532 -16.19 4.64 -34.97
CA ASP A 532 -17.59 4.53 -34.62
C ASP A 532 -17.70 4.02 -33.17
N VAL A 533 -18.34 4.79 -32.30
CA VAL A 533 -18.39 4.50 -30.86
C VAL A 533 -19.13 3.18 -30.58
N ALA A 534 -20.12 2.83 -31.41
CA ALA A 534 -20.93 1.65 -31.19
C ALA A 534 -20.20 0.35 -31.57
N THR A 535 -19.47 0.37 -32.69
CA THR A 535 -18.88 -0.82 -33.31
C THR A 535 -17.37 -0.94 -33.13
N GLY A 536 -16.69 0.16 -32.78
CA GLY A 536 -15.23 0.22 -32.73
C GLY A 536 -14.56 0.11 -34.09
N LYS A 537 -15.32 0.25 -35.18
CA LYS A 537 -14.76 0.23 -36.53
C LYS A 537 -14.17 1.60 -36.85
N PRO A 538 -12.97 1.66 -37.46
CA PRO A 538 -12.42 2.92 -37.93
C PRO A 538 -13.32 3.49 -39.03
N LEU A 539 -13.73 4.74 -38.89
CA LEU A 539 -14.49 5.50 -39.89
C LEU A 539 -13.56 6.17 -40.90
N TRP A 540 -12.45 6.71 -40.42
CA TRP A 540 -11.39 7.29 -41.25
C TRP A 540 -10.08 7.37 -40.46
N ILE A 541 -8.97 7.46 -41.19
CA ILE A 541 -7.63 7.72 -40.66
C ILE A 541 -7.14 9.00 -41.34
N SER A 542 -6.70 9.97 -40.56
CA SER A 542 -6.21 11.24 -41.08
C SER A 542 -4.79 11.09 -41.63
N ALA A 543 -4.50 11.81 -42.71
CA ALA A 543 -3.14 11.94 -43.25
C ALA A 543 -2.22 12.85 -42.40
N ALA A 544 -2.73 13.44 -41.30
CA ALA A 544 -1.92 14.24 -40.39
C ALA A 544 -0.90 13.36 -39.65
N GLN A 545 0.39 13.56 -39.92
CA GLN A 545 1.49 12.85 -39.29
C GLN A 545 2.12 13.66 -38.14
N GLY A 546 2.71 12.95 -37.17
CA GLY A 546 3.43 13.57 -36.06
C GLY A 546 2.51 14.30 -35.08
N VAL A 547 1.22 13.97 -35.08
CA VAL A 547 0.25 14.51 -34.13
C VAL A 547 0.58 13.94 -32.75
N GLU A 548 0.54 14.78 -31.72
CA GLU A 548 0.79 14.38 -30.32
C GLU A 548 -0.42 14.71 -29.43
N ARG A 549 -1.26 15.67 -29.83
CA ARG A 549 -2.50 16.03 -29.14
C ARG A 549 -3.61 16.36 -30.12
N ILE A 550 -4.83 16.11 -29.70
CA ILE A 550 -6.04 16.41 -30.44
C ILE A 550 -6.94 17.28 -29.56
N LEU A 551 -7.55 18.30 -30.14
CA LEU A 551 -8.48 19.22 -29.49
C LEU A 551 -9.80 19.18 -30.26
N ALA A 552 -10.91 19.05 -29.55
CA ALA A 552 -12.25 19.11 -30.12
C ALA A 552 -12.96 20.38 -29.66
N ASP A 553 -13.44 21.19 -30.61
CA ASP A 553 -14.36 22.29 -30.34
C ASP A 553 -15.80 21.78 -30.58
N PRO A 554 -16.68 21.77 -29.56
CA PRO A 554 -18.06 21.34 -29.71
C PRO A 554 -18.84 22.11 -30.80
N GLY A 555 -18.45 23.35 -31.08
CA GLY A 555 -19.08 24.20 -32.09
C GLY A 555 -18.48 24.11 -33.49
N SER A 556 -17.45 23.28 -33.70
CA SER A 556 -16.69 23.24 -34.95
C SER A 556 -16.91 21.94 -35.73
N SER A 557 -16.86 22.05 -37.06
CA SER A 557 -16.76 20.89 -37.95
C SER A 557 -15.34 20.35 -38.10
N LEU A 558 -14.40 20.78 -37.24
CA LEU A 558 -12.98 20.45 -37.31
C LEU A 558 -12.48 19.94 -35.95
N TYR A 559 -11.62 18.92 -36.00
CA TYR A 559 -10.68 18.60 -34.93
C TYR A 559 -9.42 19.42 -35.13
N PHE A 560 -8.89 20.02 -34.08
CA PHE A 560 -7.58 20.67 -34.15
C PHE A 560 -6.53 19.69 -33.65
N VAL A 561 -5.40 19.62 -34.33
CA VAL A 561 -4.29 18.73 -33.99
C VAL A 561 -3.06 19.54 -33.68
N ILE A 562 -2.30 19.13 -32.68
CA ILE A 562 -1.02 19.71 -32.33
C ILE A 562 0.02 18.61 -32.35
N GLY A 563 1.18 18.88 -32.92
CA GLY A 563 2.23 17.87 -33.05
C GLY A 563 3.60 18.44 -33.37
N LYS A 564 4.51 17.54 -33.74
CA LYS A 564 5.84 17.85 -34.24
C LYS A 564 6.01 17.43 -35.69
N LYS A 565 6.58 18.31 -36.47
CA LYS A 565 7.05 18.01 -37.82
C LYS A 565 8.39 18.70 -38.05
N ASP A 566 9.39 17.92 -38.46
CA ASP A 566 10.74 18.39 -38.77
C ASP A 566 11.39 19.20 -37.62
N GLY A 567 11.21 18.73 -36.38
CA GLY A 567 11.74 19.37 -35.18
C GLY A 567 11.00 20.65 -34.74
N SER A 568 9.98 21.08 -35.48
CA SER A 568 9.14 22.23 -35.15
C SER A 568 7.73 21.84 -34.74
N GLY A 569 7.15 22.59 -33.81
CA GLY A 569 5.74 22.43 -33.46
C GLY A 569 4.84 22.86 -34.61
N PHE A 570 3.75 22.14 -34.82
CA PHE A 570 2.69 22.56 -35.74
C PHE A 570 1.33 22.47 -35.07
N ILE A 571 0.40 23.22 -35.64
CA ILE A 571 -1.03 23.10 -35.41
C ILE A 571 -1.72 22.83 -36.75
N GLY A 572 -2.76 22.02 -36.76
CA GLY A 572 -3.57 21.78 -37.93
C GLY A 572 -5.04 21.64 -37.58
N ALA A 573 -5.88 21.59 -38.61
CA ALA A 573 -7.28 21.23 -38.48
C ALA A 573 -7.61 20.07 -39.42
N VAL A 574 -8.37 19.12 -38.91
CA VAL A 574 -8.80 17.91 -39.58
C VAL A 574 -10.33 17.89 -39.59
N SER A 575 -10.92 17.69 -40.76
CA SER A 575 -12.37 17.55 -40.90
C SER A 575 -12.86 16.33 -40.15
N TRP A 576 -13.83 16.49 -39.25
CA TRP A 576 -14.38 15.36 -38.51
C TRP A 576 -15.16 14.39 -39.41
N LYS A 577 -15.65 14.85 -40.57
CA LYS A 577 -16.48 14.03 -41.48
C LYS A 577 -15.70 12.93 -42.19
N ASN A 578 -14.45 13.20 -42.56
CA ASN A 578 -13.68 12.34 -43.47
C ASN A 578 -12.18 12.28 -43.13
N GLY A 579 -11.72 12.89 -42.05
CA GLY A 579 -10.32 12.88 -41.66
C GLY A 579 -9.39 13.70 -42.55
N SER A 580 -9.92 14.45 -43.52
CA SER A 580 -9.09 15.25 -44.43
C SER A 580 -8.47 16.44 -43.69
N LEU A 581 -7.18 16.65 -43.90
CA LEU A 581 -6.46 17.80 -43.37
C LEU A 581 -6.95 19.09 -44.05
N ALA A 582 -7.63 19.95 -43.30
CA ALA A 582 -8.17 21.21 -43.80
C ALA A 582 -7.06 22.26 -43.95
N TRP A 583 -6.18 22.37 -42.97
CA TRP A 583 -5.02 23.26 -42.99
C TRP A 583 -3.97 22.88 -41.95
N THR A 584 -2.75 23.41 -42.10
CA THR A 584 -1.69 23.35 -41.09
C THR A 584 -0.94 24.67 -41.00
N ALA A 585 -0.42 24.98 -39.83
CA ALA A 585 0.41 26.14 -39.55
C ALA A 585 1.55 25.77 -38.60
N LYS A 586 2.71 26.38 -38.81
CA LYS A 586 3.87 26.23 -37.93
C LYS A 586 3.66 27.03 -36.65
N LEU A 587 3.96 26.44 -35.49
CA LEU A 587 3.96 27.13 -34.21
C LEU A 587 5.37 27.67 -33.89
N PRO A 588 5.46 28.89 -33.34
CA PRO A 588 6.71 29.40 -32.77
C PRO A 588 7.01 28.61 -31.49
N GLY A 589 7.98 27.70 -31.56
CA GLY A 589 8.37 26.86 -30.41
C GLY A 589 7.53 25.60 -30.21
N TYR A 590 8.03 24.71 -29.35
CA TYR A 590 7.42 23.42 -29.02
C TYR A 590 7.72 23.08 -27.54
N PRO A 591 6.80 22.44 -26.78
CA PRO A 591 5.42 22.05 -27.13
C PRO A 591 4.42 23.21 -27.06
N ALA A 592 3.24 23.03 -27.68
CA ALA A 592 2.11 23.86 -27.29
C ALA A 592 1.70 23.53 -25.84
N THR A 593 1.62 24.55 -25.00
CA THR A 593 1.38 24.37 -23.56
C THR A 593 -0.05 24.66 -23.14
N ALA A 594 -0.80 25.41 -23.93
CA ALA A 594 -2.18 25.81 -23.65
C ALA A 594 -2.92 26.24 -24.93
N TRP A 595 -4.25 26.22 -24.90
CA TRP A 595 -5.11 26.63 -26.01
C TRP A 595 -6.48 27.11 -25.52
N ALA A 596 -7.20 27.87 -26.34
CA ALA A 596 -8.59 28.24 -26.08
C ALA A 596 -9.36 28.47 -27.39
N PHE A 597 -10.58 27.91 -27.47
CA PHE A 597 -11.47 28.11 -28.60
C PHE A 597 -12.14 29.49 -28.52
N THR A 598 -12.16 30.19 -29.64
CA THR A 598 -12.81 31.50 -29.80
C THR A 598 -13.96 31.35 -30.81
N PRO A 599 -14.96 32.25 -30.81
CA PRO A 599 -16.01 32.21 -31.84
C PRO A 599 -15.48 32.21 -33.28
N ASN A 600 -14.30 32.82 -33.50
CA ASN A 600 -13.69 33.01 -34.81
C ASN A 600 -12.61 31.96 -35.15
N GLY A 601 -12.23 31.08 -34.23
CA GLY A 601 -11.14 30.12 -34.43
C GLY A 601 -10.49 29.66 -33.13
N LEU A 602 -9.16 29.59 -33.10
CA LEU A 602 -8.40 28.98 -32.00
C LEU A 602 -7.17 29.82 -31.64
N ALA A 603 -6.96 30.07 -30.35
CA ALA A 603 -5.71 30.64 -29.83
C ALA A 603 -4.86 29.54 -29.17
N VAL A 604 -3.58 29.46 -29.52
CA VAL A 604 -2.65 28.44 -29.00
C VAL A 604 -1.35 29.09 -28.52
N ALA A 605 -0.88 28.63 -27.36
CA ALA A 605 0.44 28.97 -26.83
C ALA A 605 1.49 27.99 -27.34
N GLY A 606 2.50 28.48 -28.04
CA GLY A 606 3.73 27.76 -28.37
C GLY A 606 4.92 28.48 -27.73
N GLY A 607 5.70 27.80 -26.90
CA GLY A 607 6.81 28.43 -26.18
C GLY A 607 6.35 29.56 -25.25
N ASP A 608 6.81 30.78 -25.54
CA ASP A 608 6.46 32.03 -24.88
C ASP A 608 5.52 32.90 -25.73
N GLN A 609 4.89 32.37 -26.77
CA GLN A 609 4.07 33.15 -27.70
C GLN A 609 2.66 32.58 -27.81
N VAL A 610 1.64 33.44 -27.82
CA VAL A 610 0.25 33.06 -28.15
C VAL A 610 -0.05 33.50 -29.57
N THR A 611 -0.54 32.56 -30.38
CA THR A 611 -0.94 32.82 -31.78
C THR A 611 -2.39 32.43 -31.96
N ALA A 612 -3.18 33.33 -32.56
CA ALA A 612 -4.56 33.04 -32.94
C ALA A 612 -4.67 32.74 -34.44
N PHE A 613 -5.48 31.73 -34.74
CA PHE A 613 -5.82 31.29 -36.08
C PHE A 613 -7.33 31.36 -36.24
N ASP A 614 -7.80 31.80 -37.41
CA ASP A 614 -9.21 31.67 -37.75
C ASP A 614 -9.57 30.20 -38.09
N LYS A 615 -10.85 29.92 -38.33
CA LYS A 615 -11.31 28.57 -38.71
C LYS A 615 -10.70 28.05 -40.02
N ALA A 616 -10.19 28.93 -40.88
CA ALA A 616 -9.51 28.60 -42.14
C ALA A 616 -7.98 28.44 -41.98
N GLY A 617 -7.45 28.58 -40.76
CA GLY A 617 -6.02 28.43 -40.47
C GLY A 617 -5.19 29.67 -40.77
N LYS A 618 -5.82 30.79 -41.13
CA LYS A 618 -5.11 32.05 -41.34
C LYS A 618 -4.74 32.62 -39.97
N LYS A 619 -3.45 32.93 -39.79
CA LYS A 619 -2.96 33.64 -38.62
C LYS A 619 -3.64 35.01 -38.51
N MET A 620 -4.38 35.23 -37.44
CA MET A 620 -5.05 36.51 -37.15
C MET A 620 -4.08 37.50 -36.51
N TRP A 621 -3.41 37.06 -35.44
CA TRP A 621 -2.43 37.85 -34.70
C TRP A 621 -1.52 36.92 -33.91
N SER A 622 -0.42 37.47 -33.38
CA SER A 622 0.50 36.73 -32.53
C SER A 622 1.19 37.66 -31.54
N VAL A 623 1.24 37.29 -30.27
CA VAL A 623 1.68 38.15 -29.16
C VAL A 623 2.66 37.39 -28.27
N PRO A 624 3.85 37.96 -27.97
CA PRO A 624 4.76 37.37 -27.01
C PRO A 624 4.25 37.53 -25.58
N ALA A 625 4.50 36.52 -24.76
CA ALA A 625 4.31 36.50 -23.32
C ALA A 625 5.66 36.63 -22.63
N ASP A 626 5.69 37.26 -21.46
CA ASP A 626 6.93 37.55 -20.72
C ASP A 626 7.45 36.30 -19.94
N GLY A 627 7.15 35.10 -20.43
CA GLY A 627 7.50 33.85 -19.77
C GLY A 627 6.68 32.65 -20.25
N ARG A 628 6.87 31.51 -19.59
CA ARG A 628 6.20 30.25 -19.94
C ARG A 628 4.69 30.34 -19.67
N ILE A 629 3.91 30.22 -20.73
CA ILE A 629 2.44 30.19 -20.67
C ILE A 629 1.97 28.86 -20.10
N THR A 630 1.08 28.90 -19.10
CA THR A 630 0.54 27.71 -18.43
C THR A 630 -0.93 27.44 -18.75
N ALA A 631 -1.68 28.46 -19.16
CA ALA A 631 -3.10 28.34 -19.51
C ALA A 631 -3.54 29.50 -20.41
N ILE A 632 -4.51 29.25 -21.27
CA ILE A 632 -5.27 30.25 -22.02
C ILE A 632 -6.74 29.94 -21.75
N THR A 633 -7.55 30.94 -21.43
CA THR A 633 -9.00 30.79 -21.36
C THR A 633 -9.70 31.95 -22.04
N THR A 634 -10.95 31.76 -22.45
CA THR A 634 -11.76 32.78 -23.12
C THR A 634 -12.75 33.40 -22.15
N ALA A 635 -12.94 34.71 -22.27
CA ALA A 635 -13.94 35.47 -21.52
C ALA A 635 -14.58 36.49 -22.47
N ARG A 636 -15.74 36.13 -23.04
CA ARG A 636 -16.42 36.90 -24.11
C ARG A 636 -15.49 37.18 -25.29
N ASP A 637 -15.12 38.45 -25.48
CA ASP A 637 -14.26 39.00 -26.54
C ASP A 637 -12.79 39.12 -26.10
N THR A 638 -12.44 38.59 -24.94
CA THR A 638 -11.07 38.65 -24.38
C THR A 638 -10.46 37.26 -24.18
N LEU A 639 -9.14 37.17 -24.24
CA LEU A 639 -8.35 36.01 -23.85
C LEU A 639 -7.59 36.33 -22.56
N ILE A 640 -7.62 35.40 -21.63
CA ILE A 640 -6.85 35.47 -20.40
C ILE A 640 -5.70 34.47 -20.50
N ILE A 641 -4.47 34.98 -20.55
CA ILE A 641 -3.25 34.21 -20.71
C ILE A 641 -2.54 34.16 -19.35
N SER A 642 -2.34 32.96 -18.82
CA SER A 642 -1.63 32.74 -17.56
C SER A 642 -0.16 32.44 -17.79
N VAL A 643 0.72 33.15 -17.10
CA VAL A 643 2.17 33.05 -17.27
C VAL A 643 2.82 32.69 -15.93
N THR A 644 3.71 31.71 -15.95
CA THR A 644 4.44 31.24 -14.77
C THR A 644 5.17 32.41 -14.11
N GLY A 645 4.95 32.66 -12.82
CA GLY A 645 5.63 33.72 -12.05
C GLY A 645 5.13 35.16 -12.31
N HIS A 646 4.33 35.40 -13.35
CA HIS A 646 3.96 36.76 -13.79
C HIS A 646 2.47 37.09 -13.70
N GLY A 647 1.63 36.14 -13.27
CA GLY A 647 0.18 36.28 -13.17
C GLY A 647 -0.53 36.05 -14.50
N SER A 648 -1.63 36.75 -14.74
CA SER A 648 -2.40 36.66 -15.98
C SER A 648 -2.44 37.98 -16.76
N ARG A 649 -2.37 37.88 -18.08
CA ARG A 649 -2.56 38.98 -19.02
C ARG A 649 -3.90 38.82 -19.70
N VAL A 650 -4.63 39.92 -19.88
CA VAL A 650 -5.86 39.92 -20.66
C VAL A 650 -5.59 40.65 -21.96
N ILE A 651 -5.92 40.01 -23.08
CA ILE A 651 -5.79 40.58 -24.42
C ILE A 651 -7.11 40.46 -25.17
N SER A 652 -7.29 41.28 -26.20
CA SER A 652 -8.44 41.20 -27.12
C SER A 652 -8.34 39.95 -27.98
N GLN A 653 -9.44 39.20 -28.13
CA GLN A 653 -9.52 38.07 -29.05
C GLN A 653 -9.42 38.51 -30.52
N ARG A 654 -9.79 39.75 -30.83
CA ARG A 654 -9.91 40.24 -32.22
C ARG A 654 -8.55 40.51 -32.85
N ASP A 655 -7.66 41.16 -32.10
CA ASP A 655 -6.40 41.72 -32.61
C ASP A 655 -5.19 41.43 -31.71
N GLY A 656 -5.39 40.77 -30.57
CA GLY A 656 -4.33 40.48 -29.61
C GLY A 656 -3.86 41.71 -28.82
N ALA A 657 -4.54 42.84 -28.93
CA ALA A 657 -4.17 44.05 -28.20
C ALA A 657 -4.24 43.82 -26.68
N PRO A 658 -3.25 44.27 -25.88
CA PRO A 658 -3.30 44.17 -24.44
C PRO A 658 -4.43 45.03 -23.87
N LEU A 659 -5.27 44.44 -23.01
CA LEU A 659 -6.39 45.13 -22.38
C LEU A 659 -6.10 45.41 -20.90
N SER A 660 -5.71 44.38 -20.15
CA SER A 660 -5.46 44.50 -18.71
C SER A 660 -4.50 43.44 -18.20
N ARG A 661 -4.13 43.50 -16.91
CA ARG A 661 -3.24 42.54 -16.25
C ARG A 661 -3.73 42.23 -14.84
N ALA A 662 -3.74 40.95 -14.48
CA ALA A 662 -4.01 40.45 -13.14
C ALA A 662 -2.71 39.87 -12.53
N ALA A 663 -1.91 40.72 -11.89
CA ALA A 663 -0.62 40.33 -11.33
C ALA A 663 -0.79 39.32 -10.17
N GLY A 664 -0.09 38.19 -10.25
CA GLY A 664 -0.11 37.15 -9.20
C GLY A 664 -1.42 36.35 -9.08
N LEU A 665 -2.41 36.61 -9.93
CA LEU A 665 -3.69 35.89 -9.96
C LEU A 665 -3.78 35.02 -11.22
N LYS A 666 -4.49 33.90 -11.13
CA LYS A 666 -4.77 32.98 -12.24
C LYS A 666 -6.28 32.93 -12.49
N PRO A 667 -6.77 32.90 -13.74
CA PRO A 667 -8.17 32.68 -14.05
C PRO A 667 -8.61 31.34 -13.48
N VAL A 668 -9.82 31.32 -12.92
CA VAL A 668 -10.42 30.09 -12.38
C VAL A 668 -11.78 29.81 -12.99
N ALA A 669 -12.63 30.82 -13.14
CA ALA A 669 -14.01 30.63 -13.54
C ALA A 669 -14.61 31.91 -14.16
N PRO A 670 -15.45 31.86 -15.22
CA PRO A 670 -16.32 32.98 -15.56
C PRO A 670 -17.20 33.45 -14.40
N GLY A 671 -17.31 34.77 -14.24
CA GLY A 671 -18.19 35.46 -13.29
C GLY A 671 -19.48 35.97 -13.94
N ALA A 672 -20.23 36.81 -13.21
CA ALA A 672 -21.39 37.51 -13.76
C ALA A 672 -20.98 38.53 -14.83
N GLU A 673 -21.87 38.77 -15.80
CA GLU A 673 -21.77 39.90 -16.72
C GLU A 673 -20.44 40.03 -17.49
N GLY A 674 -19.79 38.89 -17.77
CA GLY A 674 -18.53 38.85 -18.51
C GLY A 674 -17.31 39.13 -17.65
N ALA A 675 -17.49 39.29 -16.33
CA ALA A 675 -16.40 39.22 -15.38
C ALA A 675 -15.79 37.81 -15.34
N TYR A 676 -14.61 37.69 -14.77
CA TYR A 676 -13.90 36.44 -14.57
C TYR A 676 -13.30 36.42 -13.17
N LEU A 677 -13.47 35.31 -12.47
CA LEU A 677 -12.85 35.06 -11.19
C LEU A 677 -11.39 34.68 -11.39
N PHE A 678 -10.52 35.40 -10.70
CA PHE A 678 -9.11 35.10 -10.59
C PHE A 678 -8.78 34.69 -9.14
N SER A 679 -7.87 33.73 -8.97
CA SER A 679 -7.39 33.30 -7.67
C SER A 679 -5.87 33.27 -7.64
N GLY A 680 -5.29 33.85 -6.60
CA GLY A 680 -3.86 33.90 -6.35
C GLY A 680 -3.49 33.11 -5.10
N ARG A 681 -2.25 33.33 -4.63
CA ARG A 681 -1.76 32.70 -3.40
C ARG A 681 -2.46 33.22 -2.14
N PHE A 682 -2.84 34.49 -2.15
CA PHE A 682 -3.28 35.20 -0.95
C PHE A 682 -4.73 35.66 -1.01
N ASN A 683 -5.36 35.68 -2.19
CA ASN A 683 -6.69 36.23 -2.36
C ASN A 683 -7.34 35.70 -3.64
N SER A 684 -8.65 35.89 -3.75
CA SER A 684 -9.38 35.77 -5.00
C SER A 684 -10.06 37.09 -5.34
N MET A 685 -10.26 37.36 -6.62
CA MET A 685 -10.88 38.59 -7.08
C MET A 685 -11.58 38.36 -8.41
N THR A 686 -12.79 38.86 -8.54
CA THR A 686 -13.49 38.88 -9.82
C THR A 686 -13.19 40.18 -10.53
N LEU A 687 -12.71 40.10 -11.77
CA LEU A 687 -12.35 41.23 -12.61
C LEU A 687 -13.20 41.23 -13.87
N ILE A 688 -13.57 42.41 -14.38
CA ILE A 688 -14.02 42.56 -15.76
C ILE A 688 -12.78 42.53 -16.65
N PRO A 689 -12.54 41.47 -17.46
CA PRO A 689 -11.26 41.29 -18.14
C PRO A 689 -10.90 42.46 -19.08
N SER A 690 -11.90 43.02 -19.76
CA SER A 690 -11.70 44.11 -20.73
C SER A 690 -11.20 45.41 -20.09
N THR A 691 -11.60 45.71 -18.85
CA THR A 691 -11.21 46.94 -18.15
C THR A 691 -10.20 46.72 -17.03
N GLY A 692 -10.04 45.47 -16.57
CA GLY A 692 -9.31 45.14 -15.35
C GLY A 692 -9.99 45.62 -14.06
N ALA A 693 -11.21 46.17 -14.14
CA ALA A 693 -11.93 46.65 -12.97
C ALA A 693 -12.35 45.48 -12.08
N ALA A 694 -12.06 45.61 -10.78
CA ALA A 694 -12.51 44.64 -9.79
C ALA A 694 -14.00 44.78 -9.54
N VAL A 695 -14.74 43.67 -9.66
CA VAL A 695 -16.14 43.59 -9.26
C VAL A 695 -16.21 43.38 -7.74
N TRP A 696 -15.43 42.42 -7.24
CA TRP A 696 -15.30 42.15 -5.81
C TRP A 696 -13.99 41.40 -5.52
N LYS A 697 -13.52 41.50 -4.27
CA LYS A 697 -12.31 40.84 -3.77
C LYS A 697 -12.68 39.98 -2.54
N TYR A 698 -12.09 38.80 -2.48
CA TYR A 698 -12.18 37.87 -1.36
C TYR A 698 -10.79 37.67 -0.76
N GLU A 699 -10.67 37.82 0.55
CA GLU A 699 -9.36 37.88 1.24
C GLU A 699 -8.65 36.53 1.31
N GLU A 700 -9.34 35.43 1.04
CA GLU A 700 -8.75 34.09 1.03
C GLU A 700 -8.69 33.54 -0.41
N PRO A 701 -7.74 32.64 -0.72
CA PRO A 701 -7.70 31.97 -2.01
C PRO A 701 -8.83 30.94 -2.11
N LEU A 702 -9.80 31.21 -2.98
CA LEU A 702 -10.78 30.22 -3.41
C LEU A 702 -10.08 29.22 -4.34
N SER A 703 -10.14 27.93 -3.98
CA SER A 703 -9.74 26.82 -4.84
C SER A 703 -10.98 26.15 -5.43
N PHE A 704 -10.88 25.59 -6.63
CA PHE A 704 -12.01 24.97 -7.32
C PHE A 704 -11.59 23.58 -7.79
N ALA A 705 -12.52 22.62 -7.74
CA ALA A 705 -12.23 21.23 -8.10
C ALA A 705 -12.35 20.96 -9.61
N THR A 706 -13.27 21.65 -10.29
CA THR A 706 -13.56 21.46 -11.73
C THR A 706 -14.01 22.77 -12.40
N GLU A 707 -13.88 22.82 -13.73
CA GLU A 707 -14.28 23.96 -14.57
C GLU A 707 -15.80 24.18 -14.64
N GLU A 708 -16.62 23.20 -14.23
CA GLU A 708 -18.08 23.18 -14.37
C GLU A 708 -18.83 23.50 -13.06
N THR A 709 -18.38 24.48 -12.28
CA THR A 709 -18.98 24.79 -10.95
C THR A 709 -20.00 25.94 -10.99
N TYR A 710 -20.96 25.89 -11.93
CA TYR A 710 -21.99 26.94 -12.08
C TYR A 710 -23.41 26.45 -11.78
N GLY A 711 -24.06 27.06 -10.80
CA GLY A 711 -25.48 26.94 -10.54
C GLY A 711 -26.10 28.33 -10.38
N GLY A 712 -26.61 28.91 -11.46
CA GLY A 712 -27.26 30.23 -11.40
C GLY A 712 -26.30 31.35 -11.01
N ASN A 713 -26.53 31.98 -9.85
CA ASN A 713 -25.70 33.08 -9.31
C ASN A 713 -24.61 32.62 -8.33
N THR A 714 -24.43 31.31 -8.14
CA THR A 714 -23.52 30.75 -7.13
C THR A 714 -22.29 30.10 -7.78
N LEU A 715 -21.11 30.39 -7.23
CA LEU A 715 -19.82 29.75 -7.53
C LEU A 715 -19.48 28.77 -6.42
N PHE A 716 -19.25 27.51 -6.79
CA PHE A 716 -18.91 26.44 -5.82
C PHE A 716 -17.39 26.27 -5.72
N ALA A 717 -16.77 26.98 -4.78
CA ALA A 717 -15.38 26.75 -4.42
C ALA A 717 -15.24 25.41 -3.65
N ARG A 718 -14.01 24.99 -3.39
CA ARG A 718 -13.68 23.71 -2.77
C ARG A 718 -14.21 23.61 -1.35
N GLN A 719 -14.30 24.70 -0.59
CA GLN A 719 -14.70 24.70 0.83
C GLN A 719 -15.96 25.52 1.15
N ALA A 720 -16.46 26.29 0.18
CA ALA A 720 -17.63 27.13 0.35
C ALA A 720 -18.28 27.44 -1.00
N ALA A 721 -19.52 27.91 -0.95
CA ALA A 721 -20.21 28.51 -2.06
C ALA A 721 -20.21 30.04 -1.89
N VAL A 722 -19.93 30.78 -2.96
CA VAL A 722 -19.92 32.25 -2.96
C VAL A 722 -20.84 32.79 -4.05
N ASP A 723 -21.49 33.91 -3.79
CA ASP A 723 -22.29 34.62 -4.79
C ASP A 723 -21.37 35.23 -5.85
N LYS A 724 -21.65 34.95 -7.13
CA LYS A 724 -20.78 35.32 -8.25
C LYS A 724 -20.76 36.82 -8.53
N THR A 725 -21.80 37.54 -8.11
CA THR A 725 -21.96 38.97 -8.37
C THR A 725 -21.34 39.81 -7.27
N THR A 726 -21.46 39.37 -6.02
CA THR A 726 -21.04 40.14 -4.83
C THR A 726 -19.78 39.60 -4.16
N GLY A 727 -19.42 38.33 -4.42
CA GLY A 727 -18.35 37.63 -3.70
C GLY A 727 -18.73 37.24 -2.28
N ALA A 728 -19.95 37.56 -1.83
CA ALA A 728 -20.43 37.21 -0.50
C ALA A 728 -20.51 35.69 -0.36
N MET A 729 -20.18 35.18 0.83
CA MET A 729 -20.35 33.76 1.13
C MET A 729 -21.84 33.41 1.08
N ALA A 730 -22.23 32.56 0.14
CA ALA A 730 -23.59 32.05 0.05
C ALA A 730 -23.84 31.04 1.19
N PHE A 731 -22.93 30.07 1.34
CA PHE A 731 -22.89 29.13 2.47
C PHE A 731 -21.54 28.42 2.55
N LYS A 732 -21.19 27.93 3.74
CA LYS A 732 -19.97 27.16 4.00
C LYS A 732 -20.29 25.66 4.02
N TYR A 733 -19.38 24.82 3.53
CA TYR A 733 -19.53 23.37 3.64
C TYR A 733 -19.20 22.89 5.06
N PRO A 734 -19.68 21.69 5.47
CA PRO A 734 -19.27 21.10 6.74
C PRO A 734 -17.75 20.92 6.82
N GLU A 735 -17.19 20.96 8.04
CA GLU A 735 -15.75 20.87 8.25
C GLU A 735 -15.17 19.57 7.68
N GLY A 736 -14.08 19.68 6.92
CA GLY A 736 -13.45 18.54 6.25
C GLY A 736 -14.14 18.06 4.97
N CYS A 737 -15.31 18.62 4.60
CA CYS A 737 -15.95 18.37 3.32
C CYS A 737 -15.41 19.31 2.24
N VAL A 738 -15.30 18.79 1.02
CA VAL A 738 -14.92 19.57 -0.16
C VAL A 738 -15.84 19.32 -1.35
N CYS A 739 -16.09 20.34 -2.15
CA CYS A 739 -16.81 20.16 -3.42
C CYS A 739 -15.97 19.31 -4.37
N ALA A 740 -16.50 18.17 -4.80
CA ALA A 740 -15.87 17.24 -5.73
C ALA A 740 -16.38 17.41 -7.17
N GLY A 741 -17.51 18.10 -7.36
CA GLY A 741 -18.08 18.39 -8.67
C GLY A 741 -19.57 18.70 -8.59
N MET A 742 -20.26 18.64 -9.73
CA MET A 742 -21.68 18.96 -9.84
C MET A 742 -22.49 17.76 -10.35
N ILE A 743 -23.72 17.64 -9.83
CA ILE A 743 -24.77 16.71 -10.26
C ILE A 743 -25.90 17.58 -10.81
N GLY A 744 -25.89 17.79 -12.12
CA GLY A 744 -26.73 18.80 -12.75
C GLY A 744 -26.37 20.19 -12.21
N LYS A 745 -27.31 20.82 -11.48
CA LYS A 745 -27.08 22.12 -10.83
C LYS A 745 -26.73 22.02 -9.35
N MET A 746 -26.61 20.81 -8.80
CA MET A 746 -26.41 20.56 -7.37
C MET A 746 -24.95 20.19 -7.10
N PRO A 747 -24.24 20.88 -6.20
CA PRO A 747 -22.89 20.46 -5.81
C PRO A 747 -22.87 19.12 -5.06
N ALA A 748 -21.90 18.28 -5.42
CA ALA A 748 -21.55 17.05 -4.72
C ALA A 748 -20.32 17.30 -3.83
N LEU A 749 -20.49 17.14 -2.52
CA LEU A 749 -19.44 17.31 -1.53
C LEU A 749 -18.90 15.95 -1.08
N THR A 750 -17.59 15.75 -1.10
CA THR A 750 -16.93 14.60 -0.48
C THR A 750 -16.37 14.99 0.88
N CYS A 751 -16.61 14.17 1.91
CA CYS A 751 -16.10 14.36 3.27
C CYS A 751 -15.17 13.18 3.59
N PRO A 752 -13.85 13.27 3.27
CA PRO A 752 -12.96 12.12 3.33
C PRO A 752 -12.80 11.51 4.72
N ALA A 753 -12.83 12.34 5.78
CA ALA A 753 -12.73 11.88 7.16
C ALA A 753 -13.92 10.98 7.57
N GLU A 754 -15.11 11.34 7.11
CA GLU A 754 -16.36 10.62 7.39
C GLU A 754 -16.66 9.51 6.37
N ARG A 755 -15.87 9.40 5.28
CA ARG A 755 -16.15 8.52 4.14
C ARG A 755 -17.56 8.73 3.60
N LYS A 756 -17.91 10.00 3.39
CA LYS A 756 -19.27 10.43 3.05
C LYS A 756 -19.31 11.23 1.75
N LEU A 757 -20.35 11.03 0.95
CA LEU A 757 -20.74 11.86 -0.19
C LEU A 757 -22.05 12.58 0.17
N MET A 758 -22.08 13.90 0.02
CA MET A 758 -23.28 14.71 0.23
C MET A 758 -23.69 15.37 -1.07
N VAL A 759 -24.98 15.43 -1.34
CA VAL A 759 -25.55 16.28 -2.39
C VAL A 759 -26.25 17.42 -1.69
N VAL A 760 -25.92 18.66 -2.03
CA VAL A 760 -26.54 19.83 -1.40
C VAL A 760 -27.25 20.72 -2.42
N ASP A 761 -28.30 21.39 -1.97
CA ASP A 761 -29.04 22.37 -2.74
C ASP A 761 -28.16 23.57 -3.09
N ASN A 762 -28.33 24.10 -4.31
CA ASN A 762 -27.47 25.15 -4.84
C ASN A 762 -27.78 26.55 -4.28
N ALA A 763 -28.98 26.77 -3.75
CA ALA A 763 -29.45 28.06 -3.28
C ALA A 763 -29.11 28.29 -1.80
N ARG A 764 -29.22 27.24 -0.97
CA ARG A 764 -29.08 27.34 0.50
C ARG A 764 -28.03 26.41 1.09
N GLY A 765 -27.43 25.52 0.31
CA GLY A 765 -26.51 24.51 0.83
C GLY A 765 -27.19 23.47 1.71
N ARG A 766 -28.52 23.36 1.64
CA ARG A 766 -29.27 22.35 2.40
C ARG A 766 -28.94 20.97 1.85
N THR A 767 -28.57 20.04 2.72
CA THR A 767 -28.37 18.64 2.33
C THR A 767 -29.64 18.05 1.71
N LEU A 768 -29.50 17.53 0.50
CA LEU A 768 -30.53 16.80 -0.24
C LEU A 768 -30.38 15.29 -0.05
N GLY A 769 -29.15 14.79 0.09
CA GLY A 769 -28.87 13.39 0.42
C GLY A 769 -27.47 13.20 1.01
N GLU A 770 -27.31 12.20 1.88
CA GLU A 770 -26.03 11.79 2.46
C GLU A 770 -25.79 10.30 2.27
N PHE A 771 -24.59 9.95 1.83
CA PHE A 771 -24.21 8.58 1.52
C PHE A 771 -22.91 8.22 2.22
N TYR A 772 -22.93 7.18 3.05
CA TYR A 772 -21.79 6.74 3.87
C TYR A 772 -21.04 5.55 3.27
N GLY A 773 -19.82 5.31 3.76
CA GLY A 773 -18.97 4.20 3.33
C GLY A 773 -18.24 4.45 2.02
N ILE A 774 -18.42 5.64 1.42
CA ILE A 774 -17.85 6.02 0.14
C ILE A 774 -16.34 6.25 0.32
N PRO A 775 -15.49 5.57 -0.47
CA PRO A 775 -14.05 5.84 -0.45
C PRO A 775 -13.78 7.31 -0.80
N ARG A 776 -12.60 7.82 -0.42
CA ARG A 776 -12.21 9.19 -0.78
C ARG A 776 -12.37 9.40 -2.28
N LEU A 777 -13.17 10.38 -2.67
CA LEU A 777 -13.34 10.82 -4.05
C LEU A 777 -12.60 12.15 -4.18
N ASP A 778 -11.87 12.35 -5.27
CA ASP A 778 -11.24 13.64 -5.55
C ASP A 778 -12.05 14.45 -6.56
N ARG A 779 -12.74 13.78 -7.50
CA ARG A 779 -13.68 14.42 -8.44
C ARG A 779 -14.92 13.57 -8.69
N VAL A 780 -16.01 14.26 -9.04
CA VAL A 780 -17.30 13.68 -9.42
C VAL A 780 -17.79 14.42 -10.66
N LYS A 781 -18.17 13.68 -11.71
CA LYS A 781 -18.72 14.22 -12.95
C LYS A 781 -20.04 13.53 -13.26
N LEU A 782 -21.10 14.31 -13.50
CA LEU A 782 -22.36 13.78 -14.03
C LEU A 782 -22.11 13.22 -15.44
N LEU A 783 -22.51 11.97 -15.66
CA LEU A 783 -22.46 11.33 -16.96
C LEU A 783 -23.81 11.44 -17.68
N TRP A 784 -24.90 11.06 -17.01
CA TRP A 784 -26.28 11.23 -17.48
C TRP A 784 -27.29 11.20 -16.33
N GLU A 785 -28.52 11.58 -16.64
CA GLU A 785 -29.70 11.51 -15.74
C GLU A 785 -30.81 10.73 -16.47
N ASP A 786 -31.43 9.77 -15.80
CA ASP A 786 -32.58 9.02 -16.33
C ASP A 786 -33.67 8.85 -15.26
N GLN A 787 -34.65 7.98 -15.51
CA GLN A 787 -35.76 7.75 -14.57
C GLN A 787 -35.31 7.12 -13.24
N GLU A 788 -34.19 6.42 -13.21
CA GLU A 788 -33.66 5.82 -11.99
C GLU A 788 -32.88 6.83 -11.16
N GLY A 789 -32.17 7.75 -11.80
CA GLY A 789 -31.55 8.90 -11.16
C GLY A 789 -30.31 9.44 -11.84
N TYR A 790 -29.32 9.82 -11.04
CA TYR A 790 -28.09 10.45 -11.50
C TYR A 790 -26.95 9.44 -11.57
N HIS A 791 -26.29 9.38 -12.72
CA HIS A 791 -25.15 8.49 -12.94
C HIS A 791 -23.86 9.28 -13.07
N LEU A 792 -22.92 9.02 -12.18
CA LEU A 792 -21.73 9.84 -11.96
C LEU A 792 -20.46 9.02 -12.18
N ALA A 793 -19.48 9.58 -12.88
CA ALA A 793 -18.10 9.11 -12.79
C ALA A 793 -17.44 9.77 -11.58
N ALA A 794 -16.95 8.96 -10.65
CA ALA A 794 -16.21 9.44 -9.51
C ALA A 794 -14.77 8.92 -9.55
N THR A 795 -13.80 9.83 -9.51
CA THR A 795 -12.38 9.50 -9.58
C THR A 795 -11.71 9.73 -8.23
N SER A 796 -10.75 8.87 -7.90
CA SER A 796 -9.91 8.99 -6.71
C SER A 796 -8.47 8.72 -7.10
N SER A 797 -7.57 9.65 -6.78
CA SER A 797 -6.13 9.48 -6.93
C SER A 797 -5.65 8.29 -6.11
N VAL A 798 -4.92 7.40 -6.77
CA VAL A 798 -4.16 6.30 -6.18
C VAL A 798 -2.69 6.73 -6.16
N GLN A 799 -1.82 5.92 -5.55
CA GLN A 799 -0.39 6.19 -5.53
C GLN A 799 0.18 6.32 -6.96
N GLY A 800 0.81 7.47 -7.27
CA GLY A 800 1.31 7.82 -8.61
C GLY A 800 0.29 8.59 -9.46
N ASP A 801 0.38 8.45 -10.79
CA ASP A 801 -0.60 9.01 -11.75
C ASP A 801 -1.85 8.14 -11.91
N TRP A 802 -1.96 7.05 -11.14
CA TRP A 802 -3.09 6.14 -11.23
C TRP A 802 -4.35 6.74 -10.62
N VAL A 803 -5.45 6.66 -11.36
CA VAL A 803 -6.77 7.16 -10.96
C VAL A 803 -7.75 6.01 -10.94
N LYS A 804 -8.28 5.71 -9.75
CA LYS A 804 -9.36 4.73 -9.58
C LYS A 804 -10.69 5.40 -9.88
N THR A 805 -11.45 4.82 -10.79
CA THR A 805 -12.73 5.37 -11.24
C THR A 805 -13.88 4.45 -10.88
N ARG A 806 -14.96 5.04 -10.41
CA ARG A 806 -16.20 4.36 -10.02
C ARG A 806 -17.38 4.99 -10.75
N LEU A 807 -18.36 4.16 -11.09
CA LEU A 807 -19.69 4.60 -11.47
C LEU A 807 -20.52 4.67 -10.19
N ILE A 808 -21.10 5.84 -9.92
CA ILE A 808 -22.02 6.05 -8.80
C ILE A 808 -23.39 6.35 -9.38
N THR A 809 -24.39 5.54 -9.03
CA THR A 809 -25.80 5.84 -9.31
C THR A 809 -26.46 6.32 -8.04
N LEU A 810 -27.04 7.52 -8.07
CA LEU A 810 -27.87 8.07 -7.01
C LEU A 810 -29.32 8.02 -7.47
N ASP A 811 -30.22 7.41 -6.70
CA ASP A 811 -31.63 7.39 -7.09
C ASP A 811 -32.31 8.76 -6.93
N HIS A 812 -33.49 8.93 -7.52
CA HIS A 812 -34.41 9.99 -7.09
C HIS A 812 -35.18 9.49 -5.85
N PRO A 813 -35.25 10.22 -4.71
CA PRO A 813 -34.77 11.59 -4.44
C PRO A 813 -33.49 11.64 -3.57
N PHE A 814 -32.43 10.90 -3.92
CA PHE A 814 -31.16 10.75 -3.18
C PHE A 814 -31.26 9.90 -1.90
N THR A 815 -32.04 8.82 -1.95
CA THR A 815 -32.21 7.88 -0.85
C THR A 815 -31.28 6.66 -0.91
N ARG A 816 -30.82 6.28 -2.10
CA ARG A 816 -29.96 5.12 -2.33
C ARG A 816 -28.79 5.48 -3.21
N ILE A 817 -27.68 4.81 -2.94
CA ILE A 817 -26.45 4.88 -3.73
C ILE A 817 -26.06 3.48 -4.18
N LYS A 818 -25.75 3.33 -5.46
CA LYS A 818 -25.06 2.16 -6.00
C LYS A 818 -23.67 2.59 -6.42
N VAL A 819 -22.64 1.86 -6.01
CA VAL A 819 -21.26 2.12 -6.40
C VAL A 819 -20.72 0.90 -7.12
N ALA A 820 -20.33 1.07 -8.38
CA ALA A 820 -19.64 0.05 -9.16
C ALA A 820 -18.21 0.54 -9.46
N GLU A 821 -17.21 -0.30 -9.21
CA GLU A 821 -15.85 0.00 -9.61
C GLU A 821 -15.72 -0.23 -11.12
N ILE A 822 -15.26 0.78 -11.88
CA ILE A 822 -15.10 0.67 -13.33
C ILE A 822 -13.74 0.05 -13.63
N ALA A 823 -12.65 0.77 -13.30
CA ALA A 823 -11.27 0.36 -13.50
C ALA A 823 -10.30 1.37 -12.85
N ASP A 824 -9.02 0.99 -12.83
CA ASP A 824 -7.89 1.86 -12.52
C ASP A 824 -7.25 2.33 -13.83
N PHE A 825 -7.05 3.65 -13.96
CA PHE A 825 -6.54 4.30 -15.16
C PHE A 825 -5.19 4.97 -14.89
N ASP A 826 -4.36 5.06 -15.92
CA ASP A 826 -3.09 5.80 -15.89
C ASP A 826 -3.37 7.24 -16.37
N GLY A 827 -3.47 8.17 -15.41
CA GLY A 827 -4.00 9.51 -15.61
C GLY A 827 -5.52 9.61 -15.42
N GLU A 828 -6.03 10.85 -15.45
CA GLU A 828 -7.45 11.11 -15.32
C GLU A 828 -8.20 10.70 -16.60
N PRO A 829 -9.15 9.75 -16.53
CA PRO A 829 -9.82 9.26 -17.72
C PRO A 829 -10.86 10.27 -18.23
N VAL A 830 -11.01 10.32 -19.55
CA VAL A 830 -12.14 10.99 -20.20
C VAL A 830 -13.29 10.00 -20.29
N ILE A 831 -14.39 10.29 -19.58
CA ILE A 831 -15.59 9.43 -19.54
C ILE A 831 -16.79 10.23 -20.02
N PHE A 832 -17.56 9.63 -20.93
CA PHE A 832 -18.85 10.14 -21.37
C PHE A 832 -19.81 8.98 -21.68
N TYR A 833 -21.10 9.27 -21.57
CA TYR A 833 -22.16 8.34 -21.88
C TYR A 833 -22.76 8.65 -23.26
N ASN A 834 -22.96 7.62 -24.07
CA ASN A 834 -23.70 7.71 -25.33
C ASN A 834 -25.12 7.17 -25.11
N GLU A 835 -26.08 8.08 -24.95
CA GLU A 835 -27.49 7.77 -24.68
C GLU A 835 -28.11 6.87 -25.75
N ASP A 836 -27.89 7.18 -27.04
CA ASP A 836 -28.45 6.44 -28.18
C ASP A 836 -28.07 4.94 -28.17
N ARG A 837 -26.98 4.58 -27.51
CA ARG A 837 -26.37 3.25 -27.59
C ARG A 837 -26.17 2.54 -26.24
N GLY A 838 -26.50 3.21 -25.13
CA GLY A 838 -26.29 2.69 -23.78
C GLY A 838 -24.84 2.24 -23.55
N ALA A 839 -23.87 3.05 -23.95
CA ALA A 839 -22.45 2.73 -23.86
C ALA A 839 -21.67 3.83 -23.14
N LEU A 840 -20.73 3.42 -22.28
CA LEU A 840 -19.75 4.30 -21.67
C LEU A 840 -18.50 4.29 -22.51
N PHE A 841 -18.11 5.43 -23.07
CA PHE A 841 -16.78 5.54 -23.63
C PHE A 841 -15.82 5.98 -22.55
N ILE A 842 -14.67 5.34 -22.56
CA ILE A 842 -13.61 5.63 -21.61
C ILE A 842 -12.31 5.70 -22.38
N SER A 843 -11.57 6.78 -22.14
CA SER A 843 -10.18 6.89 -22.54
C SER A 843 -9.29 7.11 -21.32
N ASP A 844 -8.16 6.44 -21.31
CA ASP A 844 -7.02 6.70 -20.43
C ASP A 844 -5.76 7.00 -21.25
N GLY A 845 -4.64 7.30 -20.59
CA GLY A 845 -3.34 7.50 -21.25
C GLY A 845 -2.77 6.26 -21.94
N ARG A 846 -3.49 5.13 -21.99
CA ARG A 846 -3.06 3.86 -22.59
C ARG A 846 -4.00 3.36 -23.68
N GLY A 847 -5.19 3.93 -23.83
CA GLY A 847 -6.22 3.42 -24.71
C GLY A 847 -7.56 4.14 -24.66
N ALA A 848 -8.39 3.83 -25.64
CA ALA A 848 -9.79 4.23 -25.74
C ALA A 848 -10.64 2.98 -25.94
N GLY A 849 -11.88 3.02 -25.46
CA GLY A 849 -12.83 1.94 -25.72
C GLY A 849 -14.25 2.34 -25.38
N ALA A 850 -15.20 1.63 -25.96
CA ALA A 850 -16.58 1.65 -25.52
C ALA A 850 -16.85 0.44 -24.64
N TYR A 851 -17.53 0.67 -23.54
CA TYR A 851 -17.88 -0.29 -22.51
C TYR A 851 -19.40 -0.37 -22.43
N GLU A 852 -19.92 -1.56 -22.18
CA GLU A 852 -21.36 -1.65 -21.89
C GLU A 852 -21.64 -0.87 -20.62
N ALA A 853 -22.52 0.13 -20.70
CA ALA A 853 -23.07 0.71 -19.48
C ALA A 853 -23.82 -0.40 -18.74
N PRO A 854 -23.74 -0.47 -17.40
CA PRO A 854 -24.47 -1.48 -16.64
C PRO A 854 -25.95 -1.45 -17.02
N LYS A 855 -26.40 -2.47 -17.76
CA LYS A 855 -27.81 -2.70 -17.99
C LYS A 855 -28.35 -3.27 -16.69
N ASN A 856 -29.32 -2.60 -16.10
CA ASN A 856 -29.97 -2.94 -14.83
C ASN A 856 -29.91 -4.44 -14.47
N ARG A 857 -29.09 -4.76 -13.48
CA ARG A 857 -29.25 -5.95 -12.62
C ARG A 857 -28.83 -5.62 -11.20
#